data_AF-A0A3L7AUM2-F1
#
_entry.id   AF-A0A3L7AUM2-F1
#
_cell.length_a   1.000
_cell.length_b   1.000
_cell.length_c   1.000
_cell.angle_alpha   90.00
_cell.angle_beta   90.00
_cell.angle_gamma   90.00
#
_symmetry.space_group_name_H-M   'P 1'
#
loop_
_entity.id
_entity.type
_entity.pdbx_description
1 polymer ?
#
loop_
_entity_poly.entity_id
_entity_poly.type
_entity_poly.pdbx_seq_one_letter_code
_entity_poly.pdbx_strand_id
1 'polypeptide(L)'
;MNLASAPSSRTSNGTRGTTRRGVRWVLGMMLGTVVVAGALLVPASGALAAGTPQHAGTVATRGTANDVKPAEVSAESSVAKPNVENFTFDSFEGVYTLSRDAERHSRVDARETFVARFPEIDQNRGIVRAIPRDFRGVDLGTTVESVTDAQGVAVPFSIETTRSNTVVSIGDESYLRGVHTFVLHYTQRDSTRYFSNTRSDEFYRDSIGTQLRQPVDAATMKVIVDPTLVPNLTTNQACYVGPEKSSQRCEFSRTDADGAAVFTSAQQRLAPGENITMSVGFTAGTFAQTKSLGEQPIFSWLPAVLAALSILLVIFAAILRHRRNPRVTGDGIVVAQYTPQPGVDLGVAADLLHKRNLPQAAMVDLAVRGKLRIVETEGRGLFSKKSTFTLEFQTPEEGKGASARVLRALFGKDPDIGDTVSLDKPSQKLTEAMTALTSTTREQALAQGLRRWEKLPAAGWWALTAVLAFITTLSMTITAASQGGAPELAIGATIVTGITMLLMFVFAVPVAALSADGMRAVEYLKGLKLYLEVAEEDRLRILQSPQGAERVDATGPAAGADAEAAAIEPQRVLRLYEALLPYAVLWGVEKEWAKTLAGRYETDLSEPNWYVGQNGFNAAALGLGIAGFNSAVSTASSWSSSGGSSTGGSMGGGFSGGGAGGGGVGGR
;
A
#
# COMPACT_ATOMS: atom_id res chain seq x y z
N MET A 1 12.67 46.44 -69.97
CA MET A 1 13.40 46.74 -68.72
C MET A 1 12.70 45.99 -67.58
N ASN A 2 13.39 45.00 -67.01
CA ASN A 2 13.51 44.64 -65.57
C ASN A 2 12.24 44.57 -64.68
N LEU A 3 12.06 43.67 -63.72
CA LEU A 3 12.77 42.50 -63.15
C LEU A 3 11.88 42.03 -61.96
N ALA A 4 11.86 40.71 -61.66
CA ALA A 4 11.71 40.10 -60.32
C ALA A 4 10.38 40.32 -59.52
N SER A 5 9.85 39.45 -58.65
CA SER A 5 10.31 38.21 -58.00
C SER A 5 9.13 37.61 -57.21
N ALA A 6 9.08 36.28 -57.09
CA ALA A 6 8.21 35.53 -56.19
C ALA A 6 8.70 35.58 -54.72
N PRO A 7 7.85 35.24 -53.74
CA PRO A 7 8.32 34.69 -52.47
C PRO A 7 7.79 33.29 -52.18
N SER A 8 8.71 32.51 -51.64
CA SER A 8 8.68 31.12 -51.19
C SER A 8 7.67 30.80 -50.07
N SER A 9 6.96 29.67 -50.17
CA SER A 9 6.30 29.03 -49.04
C SER A 9 7.27 28.11 -48.28
N ARG A 10 7.62 28.54 -47.06
CA ARG A 10 8.45 27.81 -46.08
C ARG A 10 7.83 26.46 -45.69
N THR A 11 8.64 25.42 -45.77
CA THR A 11 8.43 24.12 -45.12
C THR A 11 8.57 24.27 -43.60
N SER A 12 7.50 23.99 -42.83
CA SER A 12 7.62 23.81 -41.37
C SER A 12 7.78 22.33 -41.05
N ASN A 13 9.03 21.92 -40.91
CA ASN A 13 9.41 20.63 -40.35
C ASN A 13 9.43 20.75 -38.82
N GLY A 14 8.82 19.81 -38.08
CA GLY A 14 9.18 19.55 -36.68
C GLY A 14 8.10 19.73 -35.60
N THR A 15 7.21 18.74 -35.42
CA THR A 15 6.49 18.51 -34.15
C THR A 15 6.19 17.02 -33.87
N ARG A 16 6.97 16.08 -34.43
CA ARG A 16 6.72 14.63 -34.21
C ARG A 16 7.37 14.01 -32.95
N GLY A 17 8.12 14.79 -32.15
CA GLY A 17 8.94 14.24 -31.05
C GLY A 17 8.48 14.49 -29.61
N THR A 18 7.49 15.36 -29.35
CA THR A 18 7.25 15.91 -27.99
C THR A 18 6.25 15.13 -27.15
N THR A 19 5.38 14.31 -27.74
CA THR A 19 4.28 13.61 -27.03
C THR A 19 4.73 12.34 -26.32
N ARG A 20 5.65 11.55 -26.88
CA ARG A 20 6.24 10.37 -26.21
C ARG A 20 7.09 10.73 -24.99
N ARG A 21 7.71 11.92 -24.98
CA ARG A 21 8.48 12.41 -23.83
C ARG A 21 7.58 12.77 -22.65
N GLY A 22 6.43 13.41 -22.88
CA GLY A 22 5.51 13.82 -21.81
C GLY A 22 4.96 12.66 -20.97
N VAL A 23 4.58 11.53 -21.59
CA VAL A 23 4.05 10.36 -20.86
C VAL A 23 5.14 9.66 -20.05
N ARG A 24 6.36 9.52 -20.59
CA ARG A 24 7.52 8.97 -19.84
C ARG A 24 7.98 9.89 -18.72
N TRP A 25 7.85 11.21 -18.89
CA TRP A 25 8.19 12.20 -17.87
C TRP A 25 7.20 12.18 -16.71
N VAL A 26 5.89 12.02 -16.98
CA VAL A 26 4.85 11.89 -15.94
C VAL A 26 4.97 10.55 -15.18
N LEU A 27 5.22 9.43 -15.88
CA LEU A 27 5.51 8.15 -15.20
C LEU A 27 6.81 8.20 -14.38
N GLY A 28 7.85 8.88 -14.89
CA GLY A 28 9.11 9.09 -14.17
C GLY A 28 8.94 9.97 -12.93
N MET A 29 8.06 10.96 -12.98
CA MET A 29 7.70 11.78 -11.81
C MET A 29 6.92 10.96 -10.78
N MET A 30 5.97 10.11 -11.20
CA MET A 30 5.23 9.22 -10.29
C MET A 30 6.14 8.20 -9.59
N LEU A 31 7.08 7.58 -10.32
CA LEU A 31 8.06 6.66 -9.73
C LEU A 31 9.07 7.40 -8.85
N GLY A 32 9.51 8.59 -9.25
CA GLY A 32 10.44 9.42 -8.49
C GLY A 32 9.85 9.97 -7.18
N THR A 33 8.57 10.40 -7.17
CA THR A 33 7.94 10.92 -5.95
C THR A 33 7.58 9.82 -4.95
N VAL A 34 7.22 8.62 -5.41
CA VAL A 34 7.04 7.45 -4.54
C VAL A 34 8.36 7.05 -3.88
N VAL A 35 9.48 7.11 -4.60
CA VAL A 35 10.81 6.77 -4.07
C VAL A 35 11.38 7.86 -3.16
N VAL A 36 11.20 9.15 -3.49
CA VAL A 36 11.67 10.27 -2.65
C VAL A 36 10.82 10.44 -1.39
N ALA A 37 9.51 10.16 -1.44
CA ALA A 37 8.67 10.12 -0.25
C ALA A 37 8.99 8.90 0.65
N GLY A 38 9.38 7.76 0.04
CA GLY A 38 9.87 6.59 0.79
C GLY A 38 11.25 6.78 1.42
N ALA A 39 12.11 7.63 0.83
CA ALA A 39 13.46 7.89 1.33
C ALA A 39 13.55 8.96 2.44
N LEU A 40 12.48 9.73 2.68
CA LEU A 40 12.44 10.80 3.68
C LEU A 40 11.54 10.47 4.90
N LEU A 41 10.99 9.26 5.00
CA LEU A 41 10.01 8.90 6.03
C LEU A 41 10.22 7.48 6.60
N VAL A 42 11.01 7.38 7.69
CA VAL A 42 10.92 6.32 8.71
C VAL A 42 11.17 7.02 10.06
N PRO A 43 10.25 6.95 11.04
CA PRO A 43 10.15 5.78 11.90
C PRO A 43 8.76 5.13 11.95
N ALA A 44 8.84 3.83 12.24
CA ALA A 44 7.80 2.84 12.22
C ALA A 44 6.66 3.10 13.22
N SER A 45 5.44 2.76 12.80
CA SER A 45 4.28 2.58 13.66
C SER A 45 3.69 1.19 13.42
N GLY A 46 3.45 0.48 14.53
CA GLY A 46 2.22 -0.26 14.82
C GLY A 46 1.79 -1.37 13.86
N ALA A 47 2.05 -2.61 14.26
CA ALA A 47 1.37 -3.77 13.72
C ALA A 47 0.01 -3.99 14.42
N LEU A 48 -1.05 -4.03 13.63
CA LEU A 48 -2.35 -4.62 13.94
C LEU A 48 -2.21 -6.15 13.94
N ALA A 49 -2.81 -6.83 14.91
CA ALA A 49 -3.24 -8.21 14.73
C ALA A 49 -4.50 -8.50 15.55
N ALA A 50 -5.58 -8.73 14.81
CA ALA A 50 -6.82 -9.33 15.26
C ALA A 50 -6.60 -10.82 15.60
N GLY A 51 -7.32 -11.30 16.62
CA GLY A 51 -7.24 -12.67 17.10
C GLY A 51 -7.83 -13.71 16.16
N THR A 52 -7.53 -14.98 16.44
CA THR A 52 -8.31 -16.16 16.05
C THR A 52 -8.02 -17.32 17.04
N PRO A 53 -8.88 -18.36 17.07
CA PRO A 53 -9.29 -19.02 18.31
C PRO A 53 -8.56 -20.34 18.62
N GLN A 54 -8.86 -20.83 19.84
CA GLN A 54 -8.61 -22.18 20.37
C GLN A 54 -8.90 -23.29 19.37
N HIS A 55 -8.14 -24.40 19.42
CA HIS A 55 -8.67 -25.77 19.35
C HIS A 55 -7.69 -26.77 20.01
N ALA A 56 -8.30 -27.66 20.81
CA ALA A 56 -7.69 -28.82 21.46
C ALA A 56 -7.54 -30.01 20.47
N GLY A 57 -6.67 -30.98 20.77
CA GLY A 57 -6.72 -32.28 20.10
C GLY A 57 -5.42 -33.13 20.07
N THR A 58 -5.13 -33.81 21.18
CA THR A 58 -4.94 -35.28 21.28
C THR A 58 -3.92 -36.03 20.39
N VAL A 59 -2.90 -36.58 21.08
CA VAL A 59 -2.28 -37.94 20.99
C VAL A 59 -1.54 -38.38 19.71
N ALA A 60 -0.26 -38.75 19.89
CA ALA A 60 0.26 -40.06 19.47
C ALA A 60 1.59 -40.39 20.17
N THR A 61 1.54 -41.42 21.01
CA THR A 61 2.66 -42.13 21.63
C THR A 61 3.48 -42.93 20.61
N ARG A 62 4.81 -42.93 20.73
CA ARG A 62 5.63 -44.14 20.52
C ARG A 62 7.00 -43.96 21.17
N GLY A 63 7.26 -44.79 22.17
CA GLY A 63 8.57 -44.92 22.79
C GLY A 63 9.52 -45.77 21.96
N THR A 64 10.80 -45.60 22.23
CA THR A 64 11.77 -46.71 22.40
C THR A 64 12.93 -46.15 23.23
N ALA A 65 13.17 -46.79 24.36
CA ALA A 65 14.35 -46.59 25.17
C ALA A 65 15.56 -47.20 24.45
N ASN A 66 16.74 -46.59 24.59
CA ASN A 66 18.00 -47.30 24.73
C ASN A 66 19.09 -46.38 25.31
N ASP A 67 19.66 -46.87 26.40
CA ASP A 67 21.03 -46.75 26.89
C ASP A 67 21.67 -45.38 27.16
N VAL A 68 21.77 -45.11 28.47
CA VAL A 68 22.63 -44.12 29.10
C VAL A 68 24.06 -44.66 29.18
N LYS A 69 25.02 -43.87 28.67
CA LYS A 69 26.41 -43.85 29.14
C LYS A 69 26.73 -42.40 29.54
N PRO A 70 27.24 -42.12 30.75
CA PRO A 70 27.46 -40.75 31.20
C PRO A 70 28.71 -40.19 30.49
N ALA A 71 28.52 -39.15 29.68
CA ALA A 71 29.61 -38.28 29.27
C ALA A 71 29.79 -37.23 30.36
N GLU A 72 30.98 -37.20 30.96
CA GLU A 72 31.47 -36.05 31.73
C GLU A 72 31.37 -34.81 30.85
N VAL A 73 30.40 -33.95 31.14
CA VAL A 73 30.38 -32.58 30.64
C VAL A 73 31.09 -31.76 31.69
N SER A 74 32.39 -31.54 31.47
CA SER A 74 33.14 -30.46 32.10
C SER A 74 32.31 -29.18 32.00
N ALA A 75 31.88 -28.67 33.14
CA ALA A 75 31.30 -27.33 33.25
C ALA A 75 32.43 -26.32 33.06
N GLU A 76 32.84 -26.10 31.82
CA GLU A 76 33.52 -24.86 31.47
C GLU A 76 32.48 -23.76 31.55
N SER A 77 32.52 -23.00 32.66
CA SER A 77 31.84 -21.72 32.76
C SER A 77 32.35 -20.84 31.62
N SER A 78 31.54 -20.67 30.57
CA SER A 78 31.80 -19.64 29.58
C SER A 78 31.74 -18.30 30.31
N VAL A 79 32.89 -17.67 30.56
CA VAL A 79 32.96 -16.30 31.06
C VAL A 79 32.33 -15.42 30.00
N ALA A 80 31.03 -15.13 30.17
CA ALA A 80 30.34 -14.12 29.39
C ALA A 80 31.11 -12.80 29.56
N LYS A 81 31.35 -12.09 28.46
CA LYS A 81 31.97 -10.77 28.52
C LYS A 81 31.22 -9.90 29.54
N PRO A 82 31.91 -9.12 30.39
CA PRO A 82 31.25 -8.22 31.34
C PRO A 82 30.28 -7.33 30.56
N ASN A 83 29.01 -7.43 30.90
CA ASN A 83 27.95 -6.61 30.33
C ASN A 83 27.40 -5.80 31.49
N VAL A 84 27.52 -4.47 31.46
CA VAL A 84 27.05 -3.59 32.54
C VAL A 84 25.56 -3.79 32.86
N GLU A 85 24.78 -4.38 31.96
CA GLU A 85 23.37 -4.68 32.20
C GLU A 85 23.12 -5.96 33.02
N ASN A 86 24.14 -6.77 33.31
CA ASN A 86 24.02 -8.07 33.97
C ASN A 86 24.00 -7.93 35.50
N PHE A 87 22.90 -7.40 36.03
CA PHE A 87 22.57 -7.32 37.45
C PHE A 87 21.05 -7.35 37.64
N THR A 88 20.58 -7.38 38.88
CA THR A 88 19.14 -7.46 39.21
C THR A 88 18.76 -6.42 40.25
N PHE A 89 17.47 -6.11 40.38
CA PHE A 89 16.95 -5.33 41.49
C PHE A 89 16.20 -6.23 42.47
N ASP A 90 16.66 -6.27 43.71
CA ASP A 90 15.91 -6.93 44.80
C ASP A 90 14.57 -6.22 45.01
N SER A 91 14.56 -4.89 44.90
CA SER A 91 13.33 -4.11 44.97
C SER A 91 13.42 -2.76 44.27
N PHE A 92 12.25 -2.26 43.86
CA PHE A 92 12.01 -0.90 43.41
C PHE A 92 10.78 -0.32 44.10
N GLU A 93 10.88 0.89 44.62
CA GLU A 93 9.74 1.66 45.14
C GLU A 93 9.70 3.05 44.50
N GLY A 94 8.61 3.35 43.81
CA GLY A 94 8.34 4.70 43.29
C GLY A 94 7.27 5.40 44.13
N VAL A 95 7.64 6.46 44.84
CA VAL A 95 6.73 7.33 45.59
C VAL A 95 6.56 8.65 44.87
N TYR A 96 5.32 8.97 44.52
CA TYR A 96 4.98 10.10 43.66
C TYR A 96 3.92 10.97 44.33
N THR A 97 4.32 12.16 44.76
CA THR A 97 3.42 13.12 45.41
C THR A 97 2.92 14.12 44.38
N LEU A 98 1.62 14.08 44.11
CA LEU A 98 0.94 14.97 43.18
C LEU A 98 0.35 16.16 43.92
N SER A 99 0.77 17.35 43.50
CA SER A 99 0.31 18.65 43.98
C SER A 99 -0.02 19.57 42.80
N ARG A 100 -0.42 20.80 43.08
CA ARG A 100 -0.79 21.80 42.07
C ARG A 100 -0.21 23.16 42.45
N ASP A 101 0.39 23.86 41.48
CA ASP A 101 0.94 25.20 41.68
C ASP A 101 -0.14 26.30 41.61
N ALA A 102 0.28 27.57 41.79
CA ALA A 102 -0.61 28.72 41.80
C ALA A 102 -1.30 28.95 40.45
N GLU A 103 -0.62 28.63 39.34
CA GLU A 103 -1.12 28.69 37.97
C GLU A 103 -2.02 27.49 37.59
N ARG A 104 -2.21 26.55 38.52
CA ARG A 104 -2.96 25.30 38.41
C ARG A 104 -2.30 24.20 37.58
N HIS A 105 -1.02 24.29 37.25
CA HIS A 105 -0.30 23.16 36.66
C HIS A 105 -0.05 22.08 37.72
N SER A 106 -0.10 20.81 37.31
CA SER A 106 0.26 19.70 38.18
C SER A 106 1.76 19.71 38.46
N ARG A 107 2.15 19.48 39.71
CA ARG A 107 3.54 19.30 40.13
C ARG A 107 3.72 17.95 40.82
N VAL A 108 4.73 17.22 40.42
CA VAL A 108 5.07 15.90 40.94
C VAL A 108 6.40 15.99 41.67
N ASP A 109 6.41 15.58 42.94
CA ASP A 109 7.63 15.26 43.69
C ASP A 109 7.81 13.75 43.67
N ALA A 110 8.88 13.28 43.03
CA ALA A 110 9.13 11.87 42.78
C ALA A 110 10.36 11.38 43.54
N ARG A 111 10.19 10.29 44.29
CA ARG A 111 11.25 9.58 45.00
C ARG A 111 11.26 8.13 44.54
N GLU A 112 12.35 7.73 43.89
CA GLU A 112 12.53 6.38 43.37
C GLU A 112 13.67 5.70 44.11
N THR A 113 13.37 4.60 44.79
CA THR A 113 14.32 3.81 45.56
C THR A 113 14.64 2.52 44.80
N PHE A 114 15.92 2.33 44.48
CA PHE A 114 16.45 1.16 43.77
C PHE A 114 17.34 0.37 44.71
N VAL A 115 17.04 -0.91 44.93
CA VAL A 115 17.93 -1.85 45.64
C VAL A 115 18.55 -2.78 44.62
N ALA A 116 19.74 -2.41 44.13
CA ALA A 116 20.46 -3.12 43.09
C ALA A 116 21.36 -4.20 43.71
N ARG A 117 21.36 -5.40 43.11
CA ARG A 117 22.27 -6.49 43.43
C ARG A 117 23.26 -6.68 42.28
N PHE A 118 24.45 -6.13 42.45
CA PHE A 118 25.56 -6.27 41.52
C PHE A 118 26.29 -7.59 41.73
N PRO A 119 26.88 -8.18 40.68
CA PRO A 119 27.67 -9.39 40.81
C PRO A 119 28.97 -9.12 41.60
N GLU A 120 29.58 -10.16 42.15
CA GLU A 120 30.84 -10.08 42.91
C GLU A 120 32.10 -9.88 42.03
N ILE A 121 31.92 -9.31 40.83
CA ILE A 121 32.98 -9.01 39.87
C ILE A 121 32.97 -7.51 39.53
N ASP A 122 34.13 -6.97 39.20
CA ASP A 122 34.29 -5.55 38.83
C ASP A 122 33.69 -5.26 37.44
N GLN A 123 32.37 -5.11 37.43
CA GLN A 123 31.56 -4.86 36.23
C GLN A 123 30.84 -3.51 36.29
N ASN A 124 30.20 -3.21 37.41
CA ASN A 124 29.31 -2.06 37.55
C ASN A 124 29.88 -1.00 38.48
N ARG A 125 29.67 0.27 38.14
CA ARG A 125 30.02 1.44 38.98
C ARG A 125 28.79 2.16 39.53
N GLY A 126 27.61 1.67 39.19
CA GLY A 126 26.32 2.20 39.62
C GLY A 126 25.23 1.91 38.60
N ILE A 127 24.23 2.79 38.55
CA ILE A 127 23.07 2.66 37.66
C ILE A 127 22.89 3.91 36.81
N VAL A 128 22.28 3.75 35.65
CA VAL A 128 21.84 4.83 34.77
C VAL A 128 20.32 4.87 34.76
N ARG A 129 19.74 6.01 35.10
CA ARG A 129 18.29 6.25 35.09
C ARG A 129 17.93 7.26 34.01
N ALA A 130 17.18 6.83 33.00
CA ALA A 130 16.66 7.72 31.96
C ALA A 130 15.22 8.13 32.27
N ILE A 131 14.98 9.40 32.60
CA ILE A 131 13.66 9.96 32.96
C ILE A 131 13.11 10.73 31.74
N PRO A 132 11.89 10.44 31.27
CA PRO A 132 11.30 11.20 30.17
C PRO A 132 11.13 12.67 30.50
N ARG A 133 11.46 13.50 29.50
CA ARG A 133 11.27 14.96 29.58
C ARG A 133 9.96 15.43 29.01
N ASP A 134 9.30 14.60 28.22
CA ASP A 134 8.09 14.96 27.50
C ASP A 134 6.93 14.06 27.89
N PHE A 135 5.73 14.62 27.98
CA PHE A 135 4.49 13.85 27.96
C PHE A 135 3.47 14.45 27.00
N ARG A 136 3.27 13.75 25.88
CA ARG A 136 2.38 14.14 24.78
C ARG A 136 2.75 15.51 24.16
N GLY A 137 4.03 15.74 23.91
CA GLY A 137 4.52 16.94 23.22
C GLY A 137 4.65 18.18 24.11
N VAL A 138 4.72 18.00 25.43
CA VAL A 138 4.97 19.07 26.40
C VAL A 138 6.08 18.65 27.34
N ASP A 139 7.00 19.57 27.56
CA ASP A 139 8.10 19.43 28.50
C ASP A 139 7.59 19.36 29.96
N LEU A 140 7.99 18.31 30.65
CA LEU A 140 7.71 18.03 32.06
C LEU A 140 8.61 18.85 33.00
N GLY A 141 9.58 19.62 32.50
CA GLY A 141 10.44 20.47 33.32
C GLY A 141 11.23 19.69 34.37
N THR A 142 11.73 18.50 34.00
CA THR A 142 12.36 17.55 34.93
C THR A 142 13.60 18.15 35.59
N THR A 143 13.57 18.26 36.92
CA THR A 143 14.69 18.75 37.74
C THR A 143 15.10 17.66 38.73
N VAL A 144 16.36 17.22 38.68
CA VAL A 144 16.91 16.24 39.63
C VAL A 144 17.42 17.00 40.85
N GLU A 145 16.87 16.69 42.02
CA GLU A 145 17.15 17.40 43.28
C GLU A 145 18.31 16.75 44.04
N SER A 146 18.30 15.42 44.18
CA SER A 146 19.36 14.69 44.90
C SER A 146 19.39 13.20 44.58
N VAL A 147 20.52 12.57 44.87
CA VAL A 147 20.68 11.11 44.93
C VAL A 147 21.36 10.75 46.25
N THR A 148 20.77 9.82 46.99
CA THR A 148 21.26 9.37 48.30
C THR A 148 21.25 7.85 48.44
N ASP A 149 21.95 7.31 49.44
CA ASP A 149 21.86 5.89 49.81
C ASP A 149 20.71 5.63 50.81
N ALA A 150 20.64 4.40 51.35
CA ALA A 150 19.62 4.02 52.34
C ALA A 150 19.70 4.81 53.66
N GLN A 151 20.86 5.41 53.98
CA GLN A 151 21.10 6.20 55.19
C GLN A 151 20.95 7.71 54.94
N GLY A 152 20.64 8.12 53.70
CA GLY A 152 20.51 9.52 53.30
C GLY A 152 21.85 10.19 53.01
N VAL A 153 22.95 9.43 52.89
CA VAL A 153 24.25 9.97 52.49
C VAL A 153 24.24 10.23 50.98
N ALA A 154 24.75 11.39 50.56
CA ALA A 154 24.78 11.77 49.16
C ALA A 154 25.65 10.80 48.33
N VAL A 155 25.10 10.33 47.22
CA VAL A 155 25.79 9.50 46.23
C VAL A 155 26.15 10.38 45.03
N PRO A 156 27.39 10.34 44.51
CA PRO A 156 27.76 11.09 43.31
C PRO A 156 26.89 10.74 42.11
N PHE A 157 26.52 11.73 41.30
CA PHE A 157 25.79 11.53 40.06
C PHE A 157 26.12 12.61 39.04
N SER A 158 25.90 12.30 37.75
CA SER A 158 25.98 13.26 36.65
C SER A 158 24.67 13.25 35.85
N ILE A 159 24.28 14.42 35.34
CA ILE A 159 23.07 14.58 34.52
C ILE A 159 23.47 14.88 33.09
N GLU A 160 22.97 14.08 32.15
CA GLU A 160 23.00 14.37 30.72
C GLU A 160 21.58 14.61 30.20
N THR A 161 21.39 15.69 29.45
CA THR A 161 20.08 16.06 28.93
C THR A 161 20.02 15.79 27.43
N THR A 162 19.18 14.84 27.04
CA THR A 162 18.92 14.52 25.63
C THR A 162 17.61 15.15 25.14
N ARG A 163 17.24 14.97 23.86
CA ARG A 163 15.95 15.42 23.33
C ARG A 163 14.75 14.73 23.99
N SER A 164 14.89 13.46 24.37
CA SER A 164 13.80 12.62 24.90
C SER A 164 13.84 12.49 26.43
N ASN A 165 15.03 12.41 27.02
CA ASN A 165 15.21 12.04 28.43
C ASN A 165 16.24 12.91 29.15
N THR A 166 16.05 13.07 30.46
CA THR A 166 17.06 13.46 31.44
C THR A 166 17.70 12.18 31.95
N VAL A 167 18.96 11.94 31.60
CA VAL A 167 19.71 10.74 31.96
C VAL A 167 20.57 11.04 33.19
N VAL A 168 20.35 10.29 34.26
CA VAL A 168 21.06 10.41 35.53
C VAL A 168 21.96 9.20 35.70
N SER A 169 23.27 9.41 35.61
CA SER A 169 24.27 8.38 35.88
C SER A 169 24.68 8.45 37.35
N ILE A 170 24.26 7.47 38.13
CA ILE A 170 24.44 7.40 39.59
C ILE A 170 25.66 6.52 39.89
N GLY A 171 26.50 6.96 40.82
CA GLY A 171 27.76 6.31 41.19
C GLY A 171 28.99 7.15 40.83
N ASP A 172 30.17 6.65 41.18
CA ASP A 172 31.46 7.25 40.87
C ASP A 172 32.31 6.34 39.97
N GLU A 173 33.63 6.45 40.04
CA GLU A 173 34.54 5.61 39.25
C GLU A 173 34.90 4.29 39.94
N SER A 174 34.41 4.05 41.16
CA SER A 174 34.63 2.82 41.91
C SER A 174 33.65 1.72 41.53
N TYR A 175 34.10 0.46 41.58
CA TYR A 175 33.25 -0.69 41.32
C TYR A 175 32.39 -1.05 42.54
N LEU A 176 31.13 -1.38 42.28
CA LEU A 176 30.15 -1.80 43.27
C LEU A 176 29.93 -3.31 43.16
N ARG A 177 29.76 -3.97 44.31
CA ARG A 177 29.53 -5.42 44.42
C ARG A 177 28.48 -5.70 45.48
N GLY A 178 27.66 -6.72 45.27
CA GLY A 178 26.59 -7.05 46.21
C GLY A 178 25.47 -6.01 46.20
N VAL A 179 24.84 -5.79 47.35
CA VAL A 179 23.60 -5.02 47.45
C VAL A 179 23.89 -3.55 47.74
N HIS A 180 23.38 -2.66 46.89
CA HIS A 180 23.47 -1.21 47.04
C HIS A 180 22.09 -0.56 46.86
N THR A 181 21.80 0.46 47.66
CA THR A 181 20.55 1.21 47.58
C THR A 181 20.80 2.61 47.05
N PHE A 182 19.97 3.05 46.10
CA PHE A 182 19.98 4.40 45.54
C PHE A 182 18.60 5.01 45.64
N VAL A 183 18.49 6.19 46.24
CA VAL A 183 17.26 6.97 46.36
C VAL A 183 17.41 8.23 45.51
N LEU A 184 16.69 8.27 44.39
CA LEU A 184 16.67 9.39 43.46
C LEU A 184 15.46 10.28 43.73
N HIS A 185 15.71 11.57 43.95
CA HIS A 185 14.68 12.59 44.13
C HIS A 185 14.67 13.57 42.95
N TYR A 186 13.53 13.72 42.30
CA TYR A 186 13.35 14.66 41.19
C TYR A 186 11.94 15.25 41.18
N THR A 187 11.78 16.40 40.52
CA THR A 187 10.50 17.09 40.38
C THR A 187 10.12 17.26 38.91
N GLN A 188 8.82 17.20 38.64
CA GLN A 188 8.23 17.42 37.31
C GLN A 188 6.99 18.31 37.41
N ARG A 189 6.66 18.99 36.31
CA ARG A 189 5.44 19.77 36.10
C ARG A 189 4.63 19.17 34.95
N ASP A 190 3.36 19.60 34.79
CA ASP A 190 2.50 19.25 33.65
C ASP A 190 2.33 17.72 33.42
N SER A 191 2.45 16.90 34.48
CA SER A 191 2.31 15.44 34.43
C SER A 191 0.86 14.92 34.41
N THR A 192 -0.13 15.79 34.22
CA THR A 192 -1.56 15.44 34.13
C THR A 192 -2.13 15.87 32.78
N ARG A 193 -3.13 15.13 32.28
CA ARG A 193 -3.77 15.42 30.99
C ARG A 193 -5.27 15.28 31.02
N TYR A 194 -5.94 16.12 30.24
CA TYR A 194 -7.34 15.88 29.91
C TYR A 194 -7.47 14.77 28.87
N PHE A 195 -8.38 13.82 29.13
CA PHE A 195 -8.69 12.73 28.22
C PHE A 195 -10.17 12.77 27.82
N SER A 196 -10.44 12.83 26.52
CA SER A 196 -11.79 12.98 25.99
C SER A 196 -12.68 11.75 26.19
N ASN A 197 -12.09 10.55 26.19
CA ASN A 197 -12.79 9.29 26.39
C ASN A 197 -13.32 9.12 27.82
N THR A 198 -12.57 9.59 28.82
CA THR A 198 -12.97 9.55 30.23
C THR A 198 -13.60 10.86 30.72
N ARG A 199 -13.48 11.94 29.94
CA ARG A 199 -13.96 13.30 30.25
C ARG A 199 -13.43 13.82 31.59
N SER A 200 -12.20 13.46 31.91
CA SER A 200 -11.54 13.77 33.18
C SER A 200 -10.10 14.22 32.94
N ASP A 201 -9.56 14.97 33.90
CA ASP A 201 -8.11 15.16 34.00
C ASP A 201 -7.54 13.90 34.66
N GLU A 202 -6.49 13.30 34.13
CA GLU A 202 -5.88 12.11 34.71
C GLU A 202 -4.41 12.31 35.02
N PHE A 203 -4.00 11.85 36.20
CA PHE A 203 -2.62 11.54 36.52
C PHE A 203 -2.33 10.12 36.08
N TYR A 204 -2.02 9.95 34.80
CA TYR A 204 -1.67 8.67 34.20
C TYR A 204 -0.15 8.58 34.14
N ARG A 205 0.47 7.79 35.02
CA ARG A 205 1.92 7.81 35.26
C ARG A 205 2.52 6.42 35.27
N ASP A 206 3.61 6.27 34.54
CA ASP A 206 4.46 5.09 34.58
C ASP A 206 5.46 5.22 35.74
N SER A 207 5.82 4.09 36.35
CA SER A 207 6.77 4.07 37.45
C SER A 207 8.23 4.00 36.94
N ILE A 208 8.81 2.81 36.91
CA ILE A 208 10.18 2.58 36.42
C ILE A 208 10.29 2.77 34.90
N GLY A 209 9.24 2.37 34.16
CA GLY A 209 9.12 2.46 32.70
C GLY A 209 9.47 1.18 31.95
N THR A 210 9.04 1.10 30.69
CA THR A 210 9.12 -0.10 29.85
C THR A 210 10.48 -0.30 29.17
N GLN A 211 11.46 0.59 29.41
CA GLN A 211 12.85 0.39 28.95
C GLN A 211 13.74 -0.18 30.06
N LEU A 212 13.15 -0.67 31.14
CA LEU A 212 13.80 -1.45 32.18
C LEU A 212 14.50 -2.67 31.57
N ARG A 213 15.81 -2.82 31.80
CA ARG A 213 16.60 -3.95 31.27
C ARG A 213 16.82 -5.06 32.29
N GLN A 214 16.74 -4.73 33.58
CA GLN A 214 16.96 -5.66 34.68
C GLN A 214 15.62 -6.19 35.22
N PRO A 215 15.54 -7.46 35.62
CA PRO A 215 14.41 -7.95 36.37
C PRO A 215 14.36 -7.28 37.76
N VAL A 216 13.14 -7.12 38.28
CA VAL A 216 12.87 -6.56 39.62
C VAL A 216 12.02 -7.55 40.41
N ASP A 217 12.53 -8.02 41.54
CA ASP A 217 11.85 -9.03 42.36
C ASP A 217 10.66 -8.46 43.15
N ALA A 218 10.74 -7.20 43.55
CA ALA A 218 9.74 -6.52 44.35
C ALA A 218 9.53 -5.06 43.90
N ALA A 219 8.57 -4.82 43.00
CA ALA A 219 8.22 -3.48 42.54
C ALA A 219 6.91 -2.98 43.16
N THR A 220 6.91 -1.76 43.68
CA THR A 220 5.73 -1.08 44.22
C THR A 220 5.66 0.36 43.74
N MET A 221 4.44 0.83 43.44
CA MET A 221 4.15 2.23 43.10
C MET A 221 3.18 2.83 44.12
N LYS A 222 3.54 4.00 44.65
CA LYS A 222 2.72 4.78 45.58
C LYS A 222 2.45 6.16 45.01
N VAL A 223 1.18 6.53 44.90
CA VAL A 223 0.74 7.87 44.49
C VAL A 223 0.08 8.55 45.68
N ILE A 224 0.64 9.68 46.09
CA ILE A 224 0.13 10.50 47.19
C ILE A 224 -0.51 11.74 46.57
N VAL A 225 -1.81 11.92 46.77
CA VAL A 225 -2.56 13.08 46.27
C VAL A 225 -2.69 14.10 47.39
N ASP A 226 -2.20 15.31 47.14
CA ASP A 226 -2.26 16.43 48.08
C ASP A 226 -3.71 16.67 48.58
N PRO A 227 -3.91 16.97 49.88
CA PRO A 227 -5.24 17.17 50.47
C PRO A 227 -6.11 18.19 49.71
N THR A 228 -5.50 19.21 49.11
CA THR A 228 -6.23 20.24 48.34
C THR A 228 -6.83 19.71 47.03
N LEU A 229 -6.34 18.58 46.53
CA LEU A 229 -6.79 17.93 45.30
C LEU A 229 -7.81 16.81 45.55
N VAL A 230 -7.85 16.26 46.77
CA VAL A 230 -8.76 15.16 47.16
C VAL A 230 -10.23 15.43 46.85
N PRO A 231 -10.80 16.64 47.07
CA PRO A 231 -12.19 16.92 46.72
C PRO A 231 -12.51 16.83 45.23
N ASN A 232 -11.49 16.91 44.36
CA ASN A 232 -11.64 16.82 42.90
C ASN A 232 -11.40 15.40 42.37
N LEU A 233 -11.11 14.41 43.23
CA LEU A 233 -10.95 13.02 42.82
C LEU A 233 -12.28 12.44 42.31
N THR A 234 -12.20 11.76 41.18
CA THR A 234 -13.31 10.94 40.68
C THR A 234 -13.30 9.57 41.37
N THR A 235 -14.27 8.71 41.05
CA THR A 235 -14.25 7.29 41.44
C THR A 235 -13.39 6.43 40.51
N ASN A 236 -12.81 7.03 39.46
CA ASN A 236 -12.10 6.30 38.41
C ASN A 236 -10.60 6.25 38.76
N GLN A 237 -10.14 5.07 39.18
CA GLN A 237 -8.73 4.76 39.37
C GLN A 237 -8.40 3.41 38.75
N ALA A 238 -7.19 3.30 38.20
CA ALA A 238 -6.72 2.09 37.56
C ALA A 238 -5.23 1.87 37.81
N CYS A 239 -4.85 0.60 37.94
CA CYS A 239 -3.47 0.13 37.99
C CYS A 239 -3.29 -0.89 36.85
N TYR A 240 -2.21 -0.74 36.08
CA TYR A 240 -1.82 -1.65 35.01
C TYR A 240 -0.39 -2.16 35.23
N VAL A 241 -0.13 -3.39 34.81
CA VAL A 241 1.19 -4.02 34.93
C VAL A 241 1.54 -4.77 33.63
N GLY A 242 2.84 -4.91 33.36
CA GLY A 242 3.38 -5.69 32.25
C GLY A 242 4.08 -4.82 31.21
N PRO A 243 4.36 -5.37 30.01
CA PRO A 243 5.08 -4.66 28.96
C PRO A 243 4.23 -3.52 28.37
N GLU A 244 4.85 -2.69 27.53
CA GLU A 244 4.16 -1.60 26.83
C GLU A 244 2.88 -2.12 26.14
N LYS A 245 1.76 -1.42 26.34
CA LYS A 245 0.41 -1.76 25.81
C LYS A 245 -0.28 -2.96 26.48
N SER A 246 0.29 -3.53 27.54
CA SER A 246 -0.41 -4.50 28.38
C SER A 246 -1.62 -3.86 29.08
N SER A 247 -2.82 -4.39 28.86
CA SER A 247 -4.04 -3.99 29.58
C SER A 247 -4.26 -4.77 30.88
N GLN A 248 -3.30 -5.60 31.28
CA GLN A 248 -3.38 -6.38 32.52
C GLN A 248 -3.48 -5.46 33.73
N ARG A 249 -4.48 -5.71 34.58
CA ARG A 249 -4.72 -4.94 35.82
C ARG A 249 -3.84 -5.43 36.95
N CYS A 250 -3.38 -4.50 37.78
CA CYS A 250 -2.85 -4.79 39.11
C CYS A 250 -3.85 -4.41 40.20
N GLU A 251 -3.81 -5.15 41.31
CA GLU A 251 -4.50 -4.74 42.52
C GLU A 251 -3.82 -3.52 43.14
N PHE A 252 -4.60 -2.67 43.79
CA PHE A 252 -4.11 -1.53 44.54
C PHE A 252 -5.03 -1.26 45.73
N SER A 253 -4.49 -0.62 46.75
CA SER A 253 -5.25 -0.16 47.91
C SER A 253 -5.28 1.36 47.95
N ARG A 254 -6.33 1.91 48.56
CA ARG A 254 -6.41 3.32 48.91
C ARG A 254 -6.44 3.46 50.43
N THR A 255 -5.61 4.33 50.95
CA THR A 255 -5.64 4.77 52.35
C THR A 255 -5.68 6.28 52.39
N ASP A 256 -6.54 6.85 53.22
CA ASP A 256 -6.55 8.29 53.47
C ASP A 256 -5.79 8.57 54.77
N ALA A 257 -4.74 9.38 54.71
CA ALA A 257 -3.86 9.70 55.85
C ALA A 257 -3.56 11.20 55.84
N ASP A 258 -3.74 11.88 56.99
CA ASP A 258 -3.51 13.32 57.15
C ASP A 258 -4.22 14.19 56.09
N GLY A 259 -5.41 13.75 55.65
CA GLY A 259 -6.19 14.42 54.61
C GLY A 259 -5.71 14.17 53.17
N ALA A 260 -4.58 13.50 52.97
CA ALA A 260 -4.08 13.08 51.67
C ALA A 260 -4.67 11.72 51.28
N ALA A 261 -4.96 11.53 49.99
CA ALA A 261 -5.37 10.23 49.45
C ALA A 261 -4.14 9.49 48.92
N VAL A 262 -3.88 8.29 49.42
CA VAL A 262 -2.70 7.49 49.06
C VAL A 262 -3.15 6.23 48.35
N PHE A 263 -2.69 6.04 47.12
CA PHE A 263 -2.90 4.85 46.32
C PHE A 263 -1.62 4.03 46.27
N THR A 264 -1.69 2.74 46.60
CA THR A 264 -0.52 1.85 46.63
C THR A 264 -0.81 0.59 45.86
N SER A 265 0.00 0.30 44.83
CA SER A 265 -0.11 -0.94 44.08
C SER A 265 0.25 -2.15 44.95
N ALA A 266 -0.33 -3.30 44.67
CA ALA A 266 0.21 -4.56 45.18
C ALA A 266 1.64 -4.77 44.64
N GLN A 267 2.48 -5.46 45.42
CA GLN A 267 3.85 -5.80 45.03
C GLN A 267 3.83 -6.66 43.75
N GLN A 268 4.65 -6.29 42.78
CA GLN A 268 4.79 -7.02 41.50
C GLN A 268 6.22 -7.52 41.31
N ARG A 269 6.37 -8.64 40.60
CA ARG A 269 7.64 -9.02 39.97
C ARG A 269 7.62 -8.49 38.54
N LEU A 270 8.66 -7.76 38.14
CA LEU A 270 8.76 -7.20 36.79
C LEU A 270 9.89 -7.89 36.02
N ALA A 271 9.56 -8.47 34.89
CA ALA A 271 10.54 -8.90 33.90
C ALA A 271 11.12 -7.68 33.15
N PRO A 272 12.27 -7.83 32.45
CA PRO A 272 12.78 -6.80 31.56
C PRO A 272 11.70 -6.33 30.56
N GLY A 273 11.54 -5.03 30.43
CA GLY A 273 10.54 -4.39 29.59
C GLY A 273 9.17 -4.18 30.24
N GLU A 274 8.93 -4.71 31.44
CA GLU A 274 7.67 -4.54 32.18
C GLU A 274 7.69 -3.30 33.09
N ASN A 275 6.49 -2.80 33.40
CA ASN A 275 6.29 -1.60 34.20
C ASN A 275 4.99 -1.69 35.01
N ILE A 276 4.89 -0.85 36.06
CA ILE A 276 3.62 -0.54 36.74
C ILE A 276 3.18 0.87 36.31
N THR A 277 1.93 1.00 35.92
CA THR A 277 1.31 2.28 35.56
C THR A 277 0.06 2.51 36.39
N MET A 278 -0.08 3.68 36.98
CA MET A 278 -1.28 4.06 37.71
C MET A 278 -1.96 5.25 37.02
N SER A 279 -3.27 5.19 36.87
CA SER A 279 -4.10 6.31 36.44
C SER A 279 -5.08 6.70 37.54
N VAL A 280 -4.98 7.95 37.97
CA VAL A 280 -5.88 8.57 38.96
C VAL A 280 -6.68 9.68 38.27
N GLY A 281 -8.00 9.54 38.22
CA GLY A 281 -8.89 10.50 37.57
C GLY A 281 -9.39 11.62 38.49
N PHE A 282 -9.45 12.83 37.95
CA PHE A 282 -9.93 14.06 38.56
C PHE A 282 -11.02 14.72 37.72
N THR A 283 -11.86 15.55 38.33
CA THR A 283 -12.85 16.35 37.59
C THR A 283 -12.16 17.21 36.52
N ALA A 284 -12.77 17.31 35.33
CA ALA A 284 -12.19 18.07 34.24
C ALA A 284 -11.93 19.55 34.62
N GLY A 285 -10.76 20.07 34.27
CA GLY A 285 -10.36 21.45 34.59
C GLY A 285 -9.77 21.65 35.99
N THR A 286 -9.47 20.55 36.69
CA THR A 286 -8.69 20.57 37.96
C THR A 286 -7.29 21.10 37.71
N PHE A 287 -6.67 20.73 36.58
CA PHE A 287 -5.33 21.16 36.19
C PHE A 287 -5.34 22.02 34.93
N ALA A 288 -4.50 23.06 34.91
CA ALA A 288 -4.21 23.81 33.71
C ALA A 288 -3.49 22.93 32.69
N GLN A 289 -3.99 22.93 31.45
CA GLN A 289 -3.45 22.12 30.37
C GLN A 289 -2.52 22.95 29.49
N THR A 290 -1.24 22.63 29.48
CA THR A 290 -0.29 23.17 28.51
C THR A 290 -0.53 22.49 27.17
N LYS A 291 -0.88 23.26 26.13
CA LYS A 291 -1.11 22.70 24.78
C LYS A 291 0.22 22.44 24.09
N SER A 292 0.38 21.25 23.50
CA SER A 292 1.53 20.98 22.63
C SER A 292 1.40 21.74 21.30
N LEU A 293 2.51 21.85 20.54
CA LEU A 293 2.47 22.46 19.21
C LEU A 293 1.50 21.71 18.28
N GLY A 294 1.43 20.38 18.41
CA GLY A 294 0.55 19.52 17.62
C GLY A 294 -0.94 19.68 17.92
N GLU A 295 -1.29 20.21 19.10
CA GLU A 295 -2.67 20.53 19.49
C GLU A 295 -3.11 21.94 19.03
N GLN A 296 -2.25 22.69 18.36
CA GLN A 296 -2.62 23.98 17.82
C GLN A 296 -3.66 23.84 16.70
N PRO A 297 -4.64 24.75 16.61
CA PRO A 297 -5.74 24.64 15.67
C PRO A 297 -5.28 24.60 14.21
N ILE A 298 -4.14 25.23 13.89
CA ILE A 298 -3.54 25.24 12.54
C ILE A 298 -3.31 23.85 11.97
N PHE A 299 -2.97 22.87 12.82
CA PHE A 299 -2.77 21.48 12.39
C PHE A 299 -4.07 20.76 12.03
N SER A 300 -5.24 21.35 12.31
CA SER A 300 -6.55 20.79 11.94
C SER A 300 -7.24 21.57 10.82
N TRP A 301 -7.34 22.90 10.94
CA TRP A 301 -8.12 23.68 9.97
C TRP A 301 -7.40 23.87 8.64
N LEU A 302 -6.07 24.04 8.62
CA LEU A 302 -5.33 24.25 7.38
C LEU A 302 -5.37 23.01 6.48
N PRO A 303 -5.14 21.77 6.97
CA PRO A 303 -5.37 20.58 6.17
C PRO A 303 -6.80 20.45 5.63
N ALA A 304 -7.81 20.76 6.45
CA ALA A 304 -9.21 20.72 6.02
C ALA A 304 -9.50 21.73 4.88
N VAL A 305 -8.96 22.95 4.96
CA VAL A 305 -9.07 23.95 3.88
C VAL A 305 -8.36 23.46 2.61
N LEU A 306 -7.15 22.90 2.72
CA LEU A 306 -6.42 22.36 1.57
C LEU A 306 -7.18 21.20 0.90
N ALA A 307 -7.81 20.32 1.68
CA ALA A 307 -8.66 19.26 1.17
C ALA A 307 -9.92 19.80 0.44
N ALA A 308 -10.56 20.84 0.99
CA ALA A 308 -11.70 21.48 0.31
C ALA A 308 -11.27 22.12 -1.01
N LEU A 309 -10.13 22.82 -1.04
CA LEU A 309 -9.58 23.43 -2.25
C LEU A 309 -9.18 22.38 -3.30
N SER A 310 -8.64 21.22 -2.89
CA SER A 310 -8.29 20.15 -3.83
C SER A 310 -9.53 19.50 -4.46
N ILE A 311 -10.63 19.36 -3.72
CA ILE A 311 -11.92 18.92 -4.27
C ILE A 311 -12.43 19.93 -5.31
N LEU A 312 -12.41 21.22 -4.98
CA LEU A 312 -12.83 22.29 -5.91
C LEU A 312 -11.98 22.29 -7.19
N LEU A 313 -10.68 22.04 -7.07
CA LEU A 313 -9.77 21.92 -8.23
C LEU A 313 -10.15 20.72 -9.12
N VAL A 314 -10.48 19.56 -8.54
CA VAL A 314 -10.94 18.38 -9.30
C VAL A 314 -12.26 18.67 -9.99
N ILE A 315 -13.24 19.29 -9.31
CA ILE A 315 -14.53 19.68 -9.90
C ILE A 315 -14.30 20.66 -11.06
N PHE A 316 -13.44 21.65 -10.87
CA PHE A 316 -13.08 22.61 -11.91
C PHE A 316 -12.42 21.94 -13.11
N ALA A 317 -11.48 21.02 -12.89
CA ALA A 317 -10.84 20.23 -13.94
C ALA A 317 -11.85 19.34 -14.68
N ALA A 318 -12.81 18.75 -13.97
CA ALA A 318 -13.89 17.96 -14.54
C ALA A 318 -14.84 18.79 -15.41
N ILE A 319 -15.24 19.98 -14.95
CA ILE A 319 -16.07 20.92 -15.72
C ILE A 319 -15.33 21.37 -16.98
N LEU A 320 -14.05 21.74 -16.87
CA LEU A 320 -13.26 22.13 -18.04
C LEU A 320 -13.07 20.97 -19.02
N ARG A 321 -12.82 19.74 -18.52
CA ARG A 321 -12.72 18.54 -19.36
C ARG A 321 -14.03 18.32 -20.11
N HIS A 322 -15.15 18.42 -19.41
CA HIS A 322 -16.48 18.23 -19.98
C HIS A 322 -16.79 19.29 -21.05
N ARG A 323 -16.49 20.56 -20.78
CA ARG A 323 -16.72 21.67 -21.73
C ARG A 323 -15.79 21.61 -22.95
N ARG A 324 -14.55 21.14 -22.80
CA ARG A 324 -13.57 21.04 -23.90
C ARG A 324 -13.67 19.77 -24.71
N ASN A 325 -14.38 18.76 -24.21
CA ASN A 325 -14.70 17.56 -24.97
C ASN A 325 -16.16 17.69 -25.44
N PRO A 326 -16.46 18.55 -26.44
CA PRO A 326 -17.80 18.60 -27.00
C PRO A 326 -18.11 17.18 -27.44
N ARG A 327 -19.16 16.59 -26.87
CA ARG A 327 -19.75 15.39 -27.46
C ARG A 327 -20.17 15.85 -28.85
N VAL A 328 -19.39 15.48 -29.87
CA VAL A 328 -19.87 15.57 -31.25
C VAL A 328 -21.04 14.60 -31.28
N THR A 329 -22.23 15.12 -31.02
CA THR A 329 -23.48 14.44 -31.33
C THR A 329 -23.54 14.47 -32.85
N GLY A 330 -23.45 13.30 -33.47
CA GLY A 330 -23.69 13.23 -34.90
C GLY A 330 -25.14 13.61 -35.21
N ASP A 331 -25.51 13.60 -36.48
CA ASP A 331 -26.82 14.08 -36.94
C ASP A 331 -27.98 13.21 -36.39
N GLY A 332 -27.66 12.07 -35.76
CA GLY A 332 -28.61 11.18 -35.10
C GLY A 332 -29.33 10.26 -36.07
N ILE A 333 -29.05 10.41 -37.37
CA ILE A 333 -29.65 9.64 -38.46
C ILE A 333 -28.65 8.53 -38.85
N VAL A 334 -29.02 7.28 -38.57
CA VAL A 334 -28.23 6.10 -38.97
C VAL A 334 -28.90 5.47 -40.20
N VAL A 335 -28.30 5.66 -41.37
CA VAL A 335 -28.76 5.06 -42.63
C VAL A 335 -28.08 3.71 -42.83
N ALA A 336 -28.83 2.68 -43.24
CA ALA A 336 -28.27 1.35 -43.52
C ALA A 336 -27.22 1.43 -44.64
N GLN A 337 -26.02 0.88 -44.39
CA GLN A 337 -24.89 0.89 -45.34
C GLN A 337 -24.55 -0.54 -45.73
N TYR A 338 -24.45 -0.82 -47.03
CA TYR A 338 -24.14 -2.16 -47.55
C TYR A 338 -22.67 -2.33 -47.95
N THR A 339 -21.86 -1.28 -47.82
CA THR A 339 -20.42 -1.30 -48.11
C THR A 339 -19.60 -0.88 -46.88
N PRO A 340 -18.33 -1.31 -46.78
CA PRO A 340 -17.38 -0.75 -45.82
C PRO A 340 -17.17 0.75 -46.04
N GLN A 341 -16.91 1.48 -44.96
CA GLN A 341 -16.69 2.92 -45.06
C GLN A 341 -15.43 3.23 -45.92
N PRO A 342 -15.55 4.03 -46.98
CA PRO A 342 -14.40 4.40 -47.79
C PRO A 342 -13.30 5.08 -46.98
N GLY A 343 -12.06 4.62 -47.12
CA GLY A 343 -10.88 5.22 -46.47
C GLY A 343 -10.66 4.86 -45.00
N VAL A 344 -11.58 4.11 -44.36
CA VAL A 344 -11.43 3.64 -42.97
C VAL A 344 -11.04 2.17 -42.98
N ASP A 345 -9.83 1.88 -42.48
CA ASP A 345 -9.36 0.50 -42.30
C ASP A 345 -10.04 -0.17 -41.10
N LEU A 346 -10.10 -1.50 -41.08
CA LEU A 346 -10.71 -2.30 -40.02
C LEU A 346 -10.14 -1.98 -38.64
N GLY A 347 -8.83 -1.68 -38.56
CA GLY A 347 -8.18 -1.24 -37.33
C GLY A 347 -8.68 0.12 -36.82
N VAL A 348 -8.88 1.08 -37.73
CA VAL A 348 -9.41 2.41 -37.39
C VAL A 348 -10.87 2.30 -36.97
N ALA A 349 -11.67 1.49 -37.66
CA ALA A 349 -13.04 1.19 -37.28
C ALA A 349 -13.12 0.61 -35.85
N ALA A 350 -12.22 -0.30 -35.50
CA ALA A 350 -12.15 -0.87 -34.15
C ALA A 350 -11.85 0.18 -33.06
N ASP A 351 -10.93 1.11 -33.31
CA ASP A 351 -10.63 2.21 -32.37
C ASP A 351 -11.78 3.20 -32.22
N LEU A 352 -12.45 3.57 -33.32
CA LEU A 352 -13.60 4.47 -33.30
C LEU A 352 -14.78 3.88 -32.54
N LEU A 353 -15.03 2.57 -32.71
CA LEU A 353 -16.12 1.84 -32.07
C LEU A 353 -15.77 1.30 -30.68
N HIS A 354 -14.52 1.50 -30.22
CA HIS A 354 -14.01 0.96 -28.96
C HIS A 354 -14.13 -0.57 -28.84
N LYS A 355 -13.92 -1.30 -29.94
CA LYS A 355 -14.05 -2.76 -30.02
C LYS A 355 -12.70 -3.45 -29.80
N ARG A 356 -12.73 -4.56 -29.03
CA ARG A 356 -11.55 -5.34 -28.67
C ARG A 356 -11.32 -6.58 -29.56
N ASN A 357 -12.28 -6.91 -30.43
CA ASN A 357 -12.26 -8.11 -31.28
C ASN A 357 -11.49 -7.92 -32.61
N LEU A 358 -10.69 -6.85 -32.72
CA LEU A 358 -9.90 -6.57 -33.92
C LEU A 358 -8.97 -7.74 -34.33
N PRO A 359 -8.29 -8.43 -33.39
CA PRO A 359 -7.47 -9.61 -33.71
C PRO A 359 -8.22 -10.67 -34.54
N GLN A 360 -9.43 -11.05 -34.11
CA GLN A 360 -10.26 -12.06 -34.75
C GLN A 360 -10.78 -11.56 -36.10
N ALA A 361 -11.27 -10.32 -36.14
CA ALA A 361 -11.78 -9.69 -37.35
C ALA A 361 -10.69 -9.56 -38.43
N ALA A 362 -9.45 -9.24 -38.05
CA ALA A 362 -8.33 -9.13 -38.97
C ALA A 362 -7.90 -10.48 -39.56
N MET A 363 -8.00 -11.58 -38.80
CA MET A 363 -7.75 -12.93 -39.32
C MET A 363 -8.79 -13.32 -40.37
N VAL A 364 -10.07 -13.03 -40.10
CA VAL A 364 -11.16 -13.27 -41.05
C VAL A 364 -11.00 -12.39 -42.29
N ASP A 365 -10.59 -11.12 -42.14
CA ASP A 365 -10.31 -10.22 -43.27
C ASP A 365 -9.22 -10.78 -44.20
N LEU A 366 -8.15 -11.32 -43.63
CA LEU A 366 -7.08 -11.96 -44.40
C LEU A 366 -7.54 -13.25 -45.09
N ALA A 367 -8.41 -14.04 -44.45
CA ALA A 367 -8.97 -15.26 -45.02
C ALA A 367 -9.89 -14.96 -46.21
N VAL A 368 -10.79 -13.98 -46.05
CA VAL A 368 -11.72 -13.53 -47.10
C VAL A 368 -10.96 -12.95 -48.30
N ARG A 369 -9.85 -12.24 -48.07
CA ARG A 369 -8.99 -11.70 -49.14
C ARG A 369 -8.04 -12.73 -49.78
N GLY A 370 -8.12 -14.00 -49.38
CA GLY A 370 -7.28 -15.08 -49.91
C GLY A 370 -5.79 -14.97 -49.56
N LYS A 371 -5.46 -14.25 -48.47
CA LYS A 371 -4.08 -14.07 -48.00
C LYS A 371 -3.63 -15.18 -47.06
N LEU A 372 -4.56 -15.76 -46.34
CA LEU A 372 -4.35 -16.94 -45.51
C LEU A 372 -5.47 -17.96 -45.74
N ARG A 373 -5.15 -19.22 -45.47
CA ARG A 373 -6.09 -20.34 -45.52
C ARG A 373 -6.21 -20.96 -44.12
N ILE A 374 -7.43 -21.29 -43.71
CA ILE A 374 -7.68 -21.99 -42.44
C ILE A 374 -7.89 -23.47 -42.79
N VAL A 375 -6.97 -24.31 -42.36
CA VAL A 375 -6.95 -25.75 -42.62
C VAL A 375 -7.36 -26.49 -41.34
N GLU A 376 -8.35 -27.36 -41.46
CA GLU A 376 -8.75 -28.27 -40.38
C GLU A 376 -7.94 -29.57 -40.49
N THR A 377 -7.21 -29.93 -39.42
CA THR A 377 -6.48 -31.21 -39.30
C THR A 377 -7.12 -32.05 -38.20
N GLU A 378 -7.46 -33.30 -38.49
CA GLU A 378 -8.02 -34.21 -37.48
C GLU A 378 -6.92 -34.64 -36.49
N GLY A 379 -7.11 -34.34 -35.20
CA GLY A 379 -6.19 -34.80 -34.15
C GLY A 379 -6.32 -36.31 -33.93
N ARG A 380 -5.26 -37.07 -34.25
CA ARG A 380 -5.19 -38.51 -33.97
C ARG A 380 -4.77 -38.78 -32.51
N GLY A 381 -5.66 -38.47 -31.56
CA GLY A 381 -5.53 -38.83 -30.15
C GLY A 381 -6.39 -40.03 -29.81
N LEU A 382 -5.86 -41.01 -29.06
CA LEU A 382 -6.52 -42.29 -28.76
C LEU A 382 -7.91 -42.14 -28.06
N PHE A 383 -8.25 -40.96 -27.53
CA PHE A 383 -9.53 -40.70 -26.82
C PHE A 383 -10.16 -39.31 -27.05
N SER A 384 -9.71 -38.51 -28.04
CA SER A 384 -10.29 -37.17 -28.26
C SER A 384 -10.28 -36.79 -29.73
N LYS A 385 -11.46 -36.82 -30.37
CA LYS A 385 -11.70 -36.25 -31.70
C LYS A 385 -11.83 -34.73 -31.61
N LYS A 386 -10.75 -34.03 -31.28
CA LYS A 386 -10.69 -32.56 -31.40
C LYS A 386 -9.97 -32.24 -32.70
N SER A 387 -10.63 -31.51 -33.60
CA SER A 387 -9.99 -30.97 -34.79
C SER A 387 -9.11 -29.78 -34.42
N THR A 388 -7.91 -29.76 -34.99
CA THR A 388 -6.92 -28.70 -34.82
C THR A 388 -6.99 -27.78 -36.04
N PHE A 389 -6.95 -26.46 -35.81
CA PHE A 389 -6.96 -25.47 -36.88
C PHE A 389 -5.54 -24.94 -37.10
N THR A 390 -5.04 -25.08 -38.32
CA THR A 390 -3.76 -24.52 -38.78
C THR A 390 -4.02 -23.41 -39.79
N LEU A 391 -3.24 -22.33 -39.70
CA LEU A 391 -3.25 -21.24 -40.66
C LEU A 391 -2.15 -21.49 -41.68
N GLU A 392 -2.45 -21.37 -42.96
CA GLU A 392 -1.50 -21.55 -44.06
C GLU A 392 -1.36 -20.26 -44.85
N PHE A 393 -0.13 -19.85 -45.12
CA PHE A 393 0.18 -18.67 -45.91
C PHE A 393 -0.04 -18.93 -47.41
N GLN A 394 -0.75 -18.02 -48.08
CA GLN A 394 -1.10 -18.17 -49.50
C GLN A 394 -0.41 -17.13 -50.37
N THR A 395 -0.61 -15.84 -50.09
CA THR A 395 -0.02 -14.78 -50.89
C THR A 395 0.46 -13.61 -50.02
N PRO A 396 1.57 -12.95 -50.42
CA PRO A 396 2.00 -11.71 -49.77
C PRO A 396 0.91 -10.64 -49.85
N GLU A 397 0.82 -9.80 -48.80
CA GLU A 397 -0.01 -8.61 -48.81
C GLU A 397 0.89 -7.37 -48.94
N GLU A 398 0.75 -6.67 -50.07
CA GLU A 398 1.42 -5.38 -50.28
C GLU A 398 0.61 -4.28 -49.57
N GLY A 399 1.15 -3.72 -48.48
CA GLY A 399 0.49 -2.64 -47.76
C GLY A 399 1.00 -2.35 -46.34
N LYS A 400 0.41 -1.32 -45.72
CA LYS A 400 0.67 -0.89 -44.33
C LYS A 400 -0.56 -1.01 -43.41
N GLY A 401 -1.64 -1.65 -43.87
CA GLY A 401 -2.90 -1.83 -43.12
C GLY A 401 -2.75 -2.73 -41.88
N ALA A 402 -3.83 -2.89 -41.12
CA ALA A 402 -3.87 -3.84 -40.00
C ALA A 402 -3.58 -5.28 -40.48
N SER A 403 -4.26 -5.73 -41.54
CA SER A 403 -4.18 -7.09 -42.08
C SER A 403 -2.75 -7.48 -42.51
N ALA A 404 -2.05 -6.62 -43.25
CA ALA A 404 -0.67 -6.86 -43.69
C ALA A 404 0.37 -6.96 -42.55
N ARG A 405 0.04 -6.50 -41.34
CA ARG A 405 0.89 -6.62 -40.15
C ARG A 405 0.62 -7.89 -39.37
N VAL A 406 -0.64 -8.34 -39.32
CA VAL A 406 -1.00 -9.66 -38.78
C VAL A 406 -0.32 -10.75 -39.61
N LEU A 407 -0.35 -10.65 -40.93
CA LEU A 407 0.27 -11.62 -41.84
C LEU A 407 1.79 -11.75 -41.59
N ARG A 408 2.52 -10.63 -41.55
CA ARG A 408 3.97 -10.60 -41.27
C ARG A 408 4.34 -11.08 -39.87
N ALA A 409 3.43 -10.96 -38.91
CA ALA A 409 3.71 -11.34 -37.55
C ALA A 409 3.30 -12.80 -37.24
N LEU A 410 2.36 -13.35 -38.02
CA LEU A 410 2.03 -14.77 -38.06
C LEU A 410 3.16 -15.57 -38.73
N PHE A 411 3.56 -15.18 -39.94
CA PHE A 411 4.43 -15.99 -40.79
C PHE A 411 5.88 -15.48 -40.91
N GLY A 412 6.19 -14.28 -40.42
CA GLY A 412 7.54 -13.70 -40.49
C GLY A 412 7.70 -12.65 -41.61
N LYS A 413 8.94 -12.19 -41.83
CA LYS A 413 9.24 -11.11 -42.79
C LYS A 413 9.10 -11.57 -44.25
N ASP A 414 9.55 -12.79 -44.55
CA ASP A 414 9.57 -13.38 -45.89
C ASP A 414 9.05 -14.82 -45.82
N PRO A 415 7.73 -15.02 -45.65
CA PRO A 415 7.14 -16.36 -45.63
C PRO A 415 6.99 -16.93 -47.04
N ASP A 416 7.22 -18.24 -47.17
CA ASP A 416 7.01 -18.97 -48.40
C ASP A 416 5.56 -19.47 -48.49
N ILE A 417 5.03 -19.59 -49.72
CA ILE A 417 3.68 -20.12 -49.97
C ILE A 417 3.60 -21.54 -49.39
N GLY A 418 2.64 -21.78 -48.49
CA GLY A 418 2.47 -23.04 -47.78
C GLY A 418 3.00 -23.08 -46.35
N ASP A 419 3.67 -22.02 -45.86
CA ASP A 419 4.07 -21.92 -44.45
C ASP A 419 2.86 -22.03 -43.52
N THR A 420 2.96 -22.86 -42.47
CA THR A 420 1.85 -23.14 -41.54
C THR A 420 2.11 -22.69 -40.10
N VAL A 421 1.08 -22.17 -39.45
CA VAL A 421 1.09 -21.75 -38.04
C VAL A 421 -0.10 -22.37 -37.32
N SER A 422 0.17 -23.16 -36.27
CA SER A 422 -0.87 -23.81 -35.48
C SER A 422 -1.44 -22.88 -34.40
N LEU A 423 -2.77 -22.94 -34.19
CA LEU A 423 -3.51 -22.10 -33.23
C LEU A 423 -3.65 -22.72 -31.83
N ASP A 424 -3.15 -23.93 -31.62
CA ASP A 424 -3.23 -24.71 -30.38
C ASP A 424 -2.38 -24.13 -29.22
N LYS A 425 -1.31 -23.38 -29.54
CA LYS A 425 -0.50 -22.67 -28.55
C LYS A 425 -0.32 -21.20 -28.97
N PRO A 426 -0.85 -20.22 -28.21
CA PRO A 426 -0.65 -18.82 -28.52
C PRO A 426 0.84 -18.49 -28.40
N SER A 427 1.52 -18.35 -29.54
CA SER A 427 2.93 -17.99 -29.53
C SER A 427 3.10 -16.58 -28.98
N GLN A 428 4.20 -16.34 -28.26
CA GLN A 428 4.52 -15.01 -27.74
C GLN A 428 4.56 -13.96 -28.88
N LYS A 429 5.07 -14.36 -30.05
CA LYS A 429 5.10 -13.56 -31.28
C LYS A 429 3.70 -13.18 -31.78
N LEU A 430 2.74 -14.11 -31.75
CA LEU A 430 1.33 -13.84 -32.09
C LEU A 430 0.70 -12.85 -31.10
N THR A 431 0.97 -13.01 -29.80
CA THR A 431 0.43 -12.09 -28.78
C THR A 431 1.02 -10.68 -28.93
N GLU A 432 2.33 -10.58 -29.19
CA GLU A 432 3.03 -9.32 -29.47
C GLU A 432 2.50 -8.66 -30.76
N ALA A 433 2.25 -9.46 -31.81
CA ALA A 433 1.63 -9.02 -33.05
C ALA A 433 0.26 -8.38 -32.84
N MET A 434 -0.61 -9.08 -32.11
CA MET A 434 -1.98 -8.63 -31.84
C MET A 434 -2.01 -7.37 -30.96
N THR A 435 -1.07 -7.26 -30.03
CA THR A 435 -0.88 -6.06 -29.20
C THR A 435 -0.34 -4.89 -30.03
N ALA A 436 0.60 -5.15 -30.94
CA ALA A 436 1.11 -4.15 -31.88
C ALA A 436 0.02 -3.66 -32.86
N LEU A 437 -0.92 -4.53 -33.23
CA LEU A 437 -2.05 -4.19 -34.07
C LEU A 437 -2.93 -3.11 -33.41
N THR A 438 -3.36 -3.39 -32.18
CA THR A 438 -4.28 -2.53 -31.41
C THR A 438 -3.64 -1.23 -30.92
N SER A 439 -2.33 -1.20 -30.68
CA SER A 439 -1.64 0.01 -30.20
C SER A 439 -1.52 1.13 -31.23
N THR A 440 -1.60 0.81 -32.52
CA THR A 440 -1.39 1.76 -33.63
C THR A 440 -2.67 2.33 -34.24
N THR A 441 -3.82 1.72 -33.98
CA THR A 441 -5.10 2.11 -34.57
C THR A 441 -5.50 3.53 -34.21
N ARG A 442 -5.25 3.94 -32.96
CA ARG A 442 -5.47 5.31 -32.49
C ARG A 442 -4.55 6.31 -33.20
N GLU A 443 -3.29 5.96 -33.44
CA GLU A 443 -2.37 6.83 -34.18
C GLU A 443 -2.82 7.01 -35.64
N GLN A 444 -3.34 5.96 -36.27
CA GLN A 444 -3.95 6.03 -37.60
C GLN A 444 -5.23 6.87 -37.61
N ALA A 445 -6.11 6.71 -36.63
CA ALA A 445 -7.33 7.52 -36.49
C ALA A 445 -7.00 9.01 -36.29
N LEU A 446 -5.92 9.33 -35.55
CA LEU A 446 -5.40 10.69 -35.40
C LEU A 446 -4.80 11.22 -36.72
N ALA A 447 -4.05 10.40 -37.45
CA ALA A 447 -3.44 10.78 -38.73
C ALA A 447 -4.49 11.04 -39.82
N GLN A 448 -5.62 10.34 -39.79
CA GLN A 448 -6.77 10.53 -40.67
C GLN A 448 -7.69 11.69 -40.24
N GLY A 449 -7.39 12.36 -39.11
CA GLY A 449 -8.22 13.45 -38.60
C GLY A 449 -9.54 13.01 -37.95
N LEU A 450 -9.76 11.70 -37.77
CA LEU A 450 -10.97 11.12 -37.14
C LEU A 450 -10.94 11.25 -35.61
N ARG A 451 -9.75 11.44 -35.02
CA ARG A 451 -9.56 11.81 -33.61
C ARG A 451 -8.71 13.08 -33.49
N ARG A 452 -8.88 13.79 -32.37
CA ARG A 452 -8.06 14.94 -31.98
C ARG A 452 -7.60 14.80 -30.54
N TRP A 453 -6.33 15.11 -30.29
CA TRP A 453 -5.82 15.23 -28.92
C TRP A 453 -6.36 16.49 -28.28
N GLU A 454 -7.17 16.34 -27.25
CA GLU A 454 -7.61 17.43 -26.39
C GLU A 454 -6.77 17.45 -25.11
N LYS A 455 -6.20 18.62 -24.83
CA LYS A 455 -5.39 18.89 -23.66
C LYS A 455 -6.07 19.93 -22.79
N LEU A 456 -6.12 19.66 -21.49
CA LEU A 456 -6.42 20.68 -20.51
C LEU A 456 -5.20 21.60 -20.39
N PRO A 457 -5.37 22.93 -20.52
CA PRO A 457 -4.28 23.86 -20.37
C PRO A 457 -3.89 23.87 -18.88
N ALA A 458 -2.61 24.01 -18.58
CA ALA A 458 -2.10 24.04 -17.19
C ALA A 458 -2.40 22.79 -16.34
N ALA A 459 -2.88 21.67 -16.90
CA ALA A 459 -3.19 20.47 -16.12
C ALA A 459 -1.97 19.89 -15.38
N GLY A 460 -0.77 20.04 -15.94
CA GLY A 460 0.48 19.71 -15.25
C GLY A 460 0.74 20.59 -14.02
N TRP A 461 0.44 21.88 -14.11
CA TRP A 461 0.54 22.80 -12.96
C TRP A 461 -0.49 22.46 -11.88
N TRP A 462 -1.72 22.12 -12.26
CA TRP A 462 -2.73 21.69 -11.29
C TRP A 462 -2.39 20.36 -10.62
N ALA A 463 -1.83 19.41 -11.35
CA ALA A 463 -1.31 18.17 -10.77
C ALA A 463 -0.17 18.46 -9.78
N LEU A 464 0.75 19.37 -10.13
CA LEU A 464 1.82 19.81 -9.23
C LEU A 464 1.26 20.46 -7.95
N THR A 465 0.25 21.34 -8.06
CA THR A 465 -0.39 21.93 -6.88
C THR A 465 -1.08 20.90 -6.00
N ALA A 466 -1.69 19.86 -6.60
CA ALA A 466 -2.30 18.77 -5.85
C ALA A 466 -1.26 17.92 -5.11
N VAL A 467 -0.09 17.67 -5.72
CA VAL A 467 1.05 17.01 -5.07
C VAL A 467 1.56 17.85 -3.90
N LEU A 468 1.74 19.16 -4.09
CA LEU A 468 2.20 20.04 -3.03
C LEU A 468 1.22 20.07 -1.87
N ALA A 469 -0.09 20.19 -2.15
CA ALA A 469 -1.13 20.12 -1.13
C ALA A 469 -1.11 18.81 -0.35
N PHE A 470 -0.94 17.67 -1.04
CA PHE A 470 -0.81 16.37 -0.38
C PHE A 470 0.41 16.32 0.55
N ILE A 471 1.59 16.71 0.07
CA ILE A 471 2.83 16.74 0.88
C ILE A 471 2.65 17.64 2.11
N THR A 472 2.09 18.84 1.94
CA THR A 472 1.84 19.76 3.07
C THR A 472 0.89 19.14 4.08
N THR A 473 -0.24 18.56 3.65
CA THR A 473 -1.18 17.90 4.57
C THR A 473 -0.56 16.70 5.27
N LEU A 474 0.25 15.89 4.58
CA LEU A 474 0.92 14.73 5.16
C LEU A 474 1.95 15.15 6.22
N SER A 475 2.80 16.12 5.89
CA SER A 475 3.80 16.65 6.82
C SER A 475 3.16 17.25 8.08
N MET A 476 2.05 17.97 7.94
CA MET A 476 1.33 18.54 9.07
C MET A 476 0.71 17.46 9.96
N THR A 477 0.06 16.45 9.37
CA THR A 477 -0.52 15.33 10.11
C THR A 477 0.55 14.57 10.89
N ILE A 478 1.71 14.29 10.29
CA ILE A 478 2.84 13.63 10.96
C ILE A 478 3.38 14.50 12.11
N THR A 479 3.58 15.79 11.86
CA THR A 479 4.11 16.72 12.87
C THR A 479 3.17 16.90 14.06
N ALA A 480 1.86 16.84 13.82
CA ALA A 480 0.87 16.88 14.89
C ALA A 480 0.85 15.58 15.69
N ALA A 481 0.88 14.43 15.01
CA ALA A 481 0.93 13.12 15.65
C ALA A 481 2.19 12.91 16.50
N SER A 482 3.36 13.34 16.01
CA SER A 482 4.63 13.24 16.74
C SER A 482 4.69 14.11 17.99
N GLN A 483 3.78 15.09 18.12
CA GLN A 483 3.70 16.01 19.26
C GLN A 483 2.46 15.73 20.11
N GLY A 484 1.94 14.50 20.10
CA GLY A 484 0.83 14.08 20.96
C GLY A 484 -0.56 14.61 20.56
N GLY A 485 -0.66 15.29 19.42
CA GLY A 485 -1.93 15.69 18.82
C GLY A 485 -2.58 14.50 18.10
N ALA A 486 -3.90 14.38 18.22
CA ALA A 486 -4.69 13.41 17.46
C ALA A 486 -5.60 14.15 16.46
N PRO A 487 -5.05 14.71 15.35
CA PRO A 487 -5.85 15.51 14.44
C PRO A 487 -6.63 14.60 13.49
N GLU A 488 -7.71 13.99 13.98
CA GLU A 488 -8.59 13.12 13.18
C GLU A 488 -9.04 13.79 11.88
N LEU A 489 -9.34 15.09 11.96
CA LEU A 489 -9.66 15.93 10.80
C LEU A 489 -8.49 16.04 9.80
N ALA A 490 -7.25 16.12 10.28
CA ALA A 490 -6.09 16.19 9.40
C ALA A 490 -5.81 14.86 8.71
N ILE A 491 -6.02 13.72 9.39
CA ILE A 491 -5.94 12.40 8.79
C ILE A 491 -6.96 12.27 7.65
N GLY A 492 -8.22 12.63 7.91
CA GLY A 492 -9.27 12.67 6.88
C GLY A 492 -8.89 13.58 5.71
N ALA A 493 -8.36 14.76 6.00
CA ALA A 493 -7.90 15.70 4.98
C ALA A 493 -6.74 15.14 4.13
N THR A 494 -5.75 14.45 4.73
CA THR A 494 -4.65 13.82 4.00
C THR A 494 -5.13 12.73 3.05
N ILE A 495 -6.13 11.93 3.45
CA ILE A 495 -6.73 10.92 2.57
C ILE A 495 -7.42 11.59 1.38
N VAL A 496 -8.20 12.63 1.63
CA VAL A 496 -8.90 13.40 0.59
C VAL A 496 -7.91 14.06 -0.39
N THR A 497 -6.85 14.69 0.10
CA THR A 497 -5.81 15.28 -0.76
C THR A 497 -5.07 14.20 -1.58
N GLY A 498 -4.85 13.01 -1.03
CA GLY A 498 -4.27 11.88 -1.75
C GLY A 498 -5.16 11.38 -2.90
N ILE A 499 -6.46 11.19 -2.65
CA ILE A 499 -7.43 10.78 -3.68
C ILE A 499 -7.53 11.85 -4.78
N THR A 500 -7.68 13.11 -4.39
CA THR A 500 -7.78 14.23 -5.35
C THR A 500 -6.49 14.42 -6.16
N MET A 501 -5.31 14.19 -5.57
CA MET A 501 -4.03 14.14 -6.30
C MET A 501 -4.04 13.07 -7.39
N LEU A 502 -4.46 11.83 -7.08
CA LEU A 502 -4.54 10.75 -8.07
C LEU A 502 -5.54 11.08 -9.19
N LEU A 503 -6.71 11.65 -8.85
CA LEU A 503 -7.69 12.11 -9.83
C LEU A 503 -7.11 13.19 -10.74
N MET A 504 -6.33 14.13 -10.19
CA MET A 504 -5.70 15.20 -10.97
C MET A 504 -4.71 14.66 -12.01
N PHE A 505 -4.01 13.56 -11.75
CA PHE A 505 -3.19 12.90 -12.75
C PHE A 505 -4.02 12.34 -13.91
N VAL A 506 -5.24 11.83 -13.64
CA VAL A 506 -6.17 11.39 -14.70
C VAL A 506 -6.59 12.57 -15.59
N PHE A 507 -6.74 13.77 -15.02
CA PHE A 507 -7.02 14.99 -15.80
C PHE A 507 -5.81 15.55 -16.54
N ALA A 508 -4.59 15.28 -16.07
CA ALA A 508 -3.36 15.67 -16.75
C ALA A 508 -3.07 14.84 -18.01
N VAL A 509 -3.59 13.61 -18.09
CA VAL A 509 -3.45 12.76 -19.28
C VAL A 509 -4.33 13.30 -20.42
N PRO A 510 -3.74 13.59 -21.61
CA PRO A 510 -4.51 14.02 -22.76
C PRO A 510 -5.45 12.92 -23.23
N VAL A 511 -6.66 13.28 -23.68
CA VAL A 511 -7.62 12.33 -24.25
C VAL A 511 -7.78 12.55 -25.74
N ALA A 512 -7.80 11.45 -26.49
CA ALA A 512 -8.06 11.45 -27.91
C ALA A 512 -9.58 11.45 -28.14
N ALA A 513 -10.19 12.63 -28.23
CA ALA A 513 -11.61 12.82 -28.52
C ALA A 513 -11.91 12.53 -30.01
N LEU A 514 -13.16 12.22 -30.34
CA LEU A 514 -13.61 12.07 -31.73
C LEU A 514 -13.77 13.45 -32.38
N SER A 515 -13.37 13.58 -33.65
CA SER A 515 -13.65 14.77 -34.46
C SER A 515 -15.06 14.70 -35.08
N ALA A 516 -15.47 15.76 -35.77
CA ALA A 516 -16.72 15.77 -36.55
C ALA A 516 -16.76 14.63 -37.59
N ASP A 517 -15.68 14.46 -38.35
CA ASP A 517 -15.57 13.39 -39.35
C ASP A 517 -15.45 12.00 -38.70
N GLY A 518 -14.79 11.92 -37.54
CA GLY A 518 -14.76 10.70 -36.73
C GLY A 518 -16.15 10.28 -36.26
N MET A 519 -17.03 11.22 -35.92
CA MET A 519 -18.41 10.91 -35.54
C MET A 519 -19.25 10.44 -36.72
N ARG A 520 -19.14 11.10 -37.88
CA ARG A 520 -19.77 10.63 -39.12
C ARG A 520 -19.32 9.21 -39.49
N ALA A 521 -18.04 8.91 -39.29
CA ALA A 521 -17.51 7.57 -39.49
C ALA A 521 -18.13 6.55 -38.53
N VAL A 522 -18.30 6.91 -37.25
CA VAL A 522 -19.02 6.07 -36.28
C VAL A 522 -20.48 5.86 -36.69
N GLU A 523 -21.18 6.88 -37.18
CA GLU A 523 -22.56 6.76 -37.67
C GLU A 523 -22.67 5.87 -38.91
N TYR A 524 -21.76 6.02 -39.88
CA TYR A 524 -21.68 5.15 -41.05
C TYR A 524 -21.47 3.69 -40.64
N LEU A 525 -20.51 3.45 -39.73
CA LEU A 525 -20.25 2.12 -39.18
C LEU A 525 -21.50 1.57 -38.48
N LYS A 526 -22.20 2.35 -37.66
CA LYS A 526 -23.49 1.92 -37.08
C LYS A 526 -24.54 1.58 -38.16
N GLY A 527 -24.54 2.30 -39.28
CA GLY A 527 -25.39 2.01 -40.44
C GLY A 527 -25.07 0.67 -41.10
N LEU A 528 -23.78 0.34 -41.20
CA LEU A 528 -23.35 -0.97 -41.69
C LEU A 528 -23.75 -2.09 -40.70
N LYS A 529 -23.80 -1.80 -39.39
CA LYS A 529 -24.30 -2.75 -38.37
C LYS A 529 -25.78 -3.03 -38.58
N LEU A 530 -26.56 -1.98 -38.79
CA LEU A 530 -27.98 -2.09 -39.07
C LEU A 530 -28.24 -2.97 -40.30
N TYR A 531 -27.45 -2.81 -41.36
CA TYR A 531 -27.55 -3.67 -42.54
C TYR A 531 -27.22 -5.15 -42.23
N LEU A 532 -26.12 -5.40 -41.51
CA LEU A 532 -25.74 -6.77 -41.14
C LEU A 532 -26.77 -7.47 -40.24
N GLU A 533 -27.42 -6.72 -39.34
CA GLU A 533 -28.44 -7.26 -38.45
C GLU A 533 -29.79 -7.46 -39.15
N VAL A 534 -30.16 -6.61 -40.12
CA VAL A 534 -31.50 -6.67 -40.74
C VAL A 534 -31.52 -7.46 -42.04
N ALA A 535 -30.50 -7.34 -42.88
CA ALA A 535 -30.48 -7.90 -44.24
C ALA A 535 -29.66 -9.20 -44.35
N GLU A 536 -28.54 -9.28 -43.63
CA GLU A 536 -27.56 -10.34 -43.85
C GLU A 536 -27.51 -11.39 -42.74
N GLU A 537 -28.25 -11.19 -41.64
CA GLU A 537 -28.22 -12.05 -40.46
C GLU A 537 -28.60 -13.50 -40.80
N ASP A 538 -29.79 -13.74 -41.36
CA ASP A 538 -30.22 -15.11 -41.66
C ASP A 538 -29.35 -15.79 -42.74
N ARG A 539 -28.87 -15.02 -43.73
CA ARG A 539 -28.03 -15.54 -44.83
C ARG A 539 -26.68 -16.00 -44.31
N LEU A 540 -26.01 -15.16 -43.53
CA LEU A 540 -24.72 -15.51 -42.91
C LEU A 540 -24.91 -16.67 -41.92
N ARG A 541 -26.07 -16.81 -41.24
CA ARG A 541 -26.34 -17.89 -40.25
C ARG A 541 -26.34 -19.25 -40.88
N ILE A 542 -26.95 -19.34 -42.06
CA ILE A 542 -27.02 -20.58 -42.81
C ILE A 542 -25.64 -20.90 -43.40
N LEU A 543 -25.00 -19.92 -44.05
CA LEU A 543 -23.78 -20.15 -44.84
C LEU A 543 -22.48 -20.27 -44.03
N GLN A 544 -22.45 -19.80 -42.77
CA GLN A 544 -21.23 -19.78 -41.95
C GLN A 544 -21.34 -20.64 -40.68
N SER A 545 -22.41 -21.42 -40.54
CA SER A 545 -22.52 -22.40 -39.46
C SER A 545 -21.47 -23.53 -39.61
N PRO A 546 -21.03 -24.19 -38.52
CA PRO A 546 -20.09 -25.31 -38.62
C PRO A 546 -20.54 -26.41 -39.57
N GLN A 547 -21.86 -26.65 -39.73
CA GLN A 547 -22.38 -27.63 -40.69
C GLN A 547 -22.63 -27.04 -42.08
N GLY A 548 -22.95 -25.75 -42.19
CA GLY A 548 -23.32 -25.08 -43.45
C GLY A 548 -22.18 -24.38 -44.19
N ALA A 549 -21.01 -24.21 -43.57
CA ALA A 549 -19.82 -23.67 -44.24
C ALA A 549 -19.35 -24.63 -45.36
N GLU A 550 -19.21 -24.10 -46.57
CA GLU A 550 -18.72 -24.85 -47.73
C GLU A 550 -17.28 -25.32 -47.47
N ARG A 551 -17.09 -26.65 -47.50
CA ARG A 551 -15.78 -27.29 -47.38
C ARG A 551 -15.33 -27.74 -48.75
N VAL A 552 -14.13 -27.34 -49.13
CA VAL A 552 -13.51 -27.79 -50.37
C VAL A 552 -12.34 -28.70 -50.02
N ASP A 553 -12.25 -29.84 -50.70
CA ASP A 553 -11.09 -30.73 -50.60
C ASP A 553 -9.85 -29.99 -51.16
N ALA A 554 -8.73 -30.04 -50.44
CA ALA A 554 -7.51 -29.31 -50.77
C ALA A 554 -6.75 -29.84 -52.01
N THR A 555 -7.44 -30.34 -53.04
CA THR A 555 -6.83 -30.77 -54.31
C THR A 555 -7.16 -29.77 -55.42
N GLY A 556 -6.40 -28.67 -55.45
CA GLY A 556 -6.35 -27.70 -56.56
C GLY A 556 -4.90 -27.26 -56.76
N PRO A 557 -4.45 -27.04 -58.01
CA PRO A 557 -3.05 -27.26 -58.40
C PRO A 557 -2.11 -26.24 -57.76
N ALA A 558 -1.16 -26.73 -56.95
CA ALA A 558 0.11 -26.05 -56.79
C ALA A 558 0.75 -26.00 -58.19
N ALA A 559 0.93 -24.79 -58.72
CA ALA A 559 1.69 -24.60 -59.94
C ALA A 559 3.15 -25.01 -59.67
N GLY A 560 3.52 -26.21 -60.13
CA GLY A 560 4.90 -26.68 -60.24
C GLY A 560 5.45 -27.40 -59.01
N ALA A 561 4.98 -28.61 -58.74
CA ALA A 561 5.74 -29.58 -57.96
C ALA A 561 5.45 -31.00 -58.45
N ASP A 562 6.52 -31.74 -58.72
CA ASP A 562 6.52 -33.03 -59.38
C ASP A 562 5.76 -34.09 -58.58
N ALA A 563 5.00 -34.90 -59.31
CA ALA A 563 4.04 -35.85 -58.77
C ALA A 563 4.70 -37.17 -58.34
N GLU A 564 5.35 -37.21 -57.17
CA GLU A 564 5.67 -38.49 -56.52
C GLU A 564 5.94 -38.35 -55.01
N ALA A 565 4.88 -38.14 -54.22
CA ALA A 565 4.74 -38.58 -52.81
C ALA A 565 3.57 -37.84 -52.13
N ALA A 566 2.41 -38.47 -51.98
CA ALA A 566 1.41 -38.03 -51.00
C ALA A 566 0.28 -39.05 -50.82
N ALA A 567 0.48 -40.05 -49.96
CA ALA A 567 -0.63 -40.51 -49.12
C ALA A 567 -0.81 -39.45 -48.03
N ILE A 568 -1.55 -38.38 -48.31
CA ILE A 568 -1.83 -37.30 -47.34
C ILE A 568 -3.33 -37.32 -47.04
N GLU A 569 -3.64 -37.33 -45.74
CA GLU A 569 -4.99 -37.28 -45.19
C GLU A 569 -5.80 -36.11 -45.79
N PRO A 570 -7.14 -36.25 -45.98
CA PRO A 570 -7.94 -35.22 -46.63
C PRO A 570 -7.99 -33.94 -45.78
N GLN A 571 -7.17 -32.95 -46.15
CA GLN A 571 -7.23 -31.60 -45.58
C GLN A 571 -8.48 -30.89 -46.12
N ARG A 572 -9.36 -30.48 -45.20
CA ARG A 572 -10.58 -29.73 -45.54
C ARG A 572 -10.35 -28.24 -45.35
N VAL A 573 -10.68 -27.45 -46.38
CA VAL A 573 -10.49 -26.00 -46.39
C VAL A 573 -11.86 -25.30 -46.24
N LEU A 574 -11.96 -24.34 -45.31
CA LEU A 574 -13.12 -23.45 -45.22
C LEU A 574 -13.02 -22.31 -46.25
N ARG A 575 -14.09 -22.09 -47.03
CA ARG A 575 -14.16 -21.00 -48.01
C ARG A 575 -15.04 -19.85 -47.48
N LEU A 576 -14.43 -18.73 -47.12
CA LEU A 576 -15.11 -17.52 -46.64
C LEU A 576 -15.25 -16.51 -47.80
N TYR A 577 -16.47 -16.21 -48.26
CA TYR A 577 -16.71 -15.39 -49.46
C TYR A 577 -17.28 -13.99 -49.24
N GLU A 578 -17.57 -13.57 -48.01
CA GLU A 578 -18.27 -12.30 -47.80
C GLU A 578 -17.30 -11.18 -47.38
N ALA A 579 -17.25 -10.09 -48.16
CA ALA A 579 -16.44 -8.91 -47.86
C ALA A 579 -16.83 -8.21 -46.52
N LEU A 580 -18.03 -8.49 -45.99
CA LEU A 580 -18.54 -7.88 -44.76
C LEU A 580 -18.31 -8.70 -43.49
N LEU A 581 -17.89 -9.97 -43.62
CA LEU A 581 -17.63 -10.87 -42.49
C LEU A 581 -16.68 -10.29 -41.43
N PRO A 582 -15.58 -9.62 -41.80
CA PRO A 582 -14.68 -9.02 -40.82
C PRO A 582 -15.36 -7.96 -39.93
N TYR A 583 -16.29 -7.20 -40.50
CA TYR A 583 -17.06 -6.19 -39.75
C TYR A 583 -18.12 -6.83 -38.84
N ALA A 584 -18.71 -7.96 -39.26
CA ALA A 584 -19.61 -8.77 -38.43
C ALA A 584 -18.90 -9.31 -37.18
N VAL A 585 -17.70 -9.87 -37.36
CA VAL A 585 -16.81 -10.36 -36.29
C VAL A 585 -16.40 -9.21 -35.35
N LEU A 586 -16.05 -8.05 -35.92
CA LEU A 586 -15.63 -6.87 -35.16
C LEU A 586 -16.75 -6.36 -34.24
N TRP A 587 -18.00 -6.37 -34.70
CA TRP A 587 -19.14 -6.00 -33.86
C TRP A 587 -19.55 -7.08 -32.86
N GLY A 588 -19.18 -8.32 -33.12
CA GLY A 588 -19.58 -9.47 -32.34
C GLY A 588 -21.02 -9.88 -32.58
N VAL A 589 -21.55 -9.59 -33.77
CA VAL A 589 -22.88 -10.10 -34.20
C VAL A 589 -22.88 -11.63 -34.07
N GLU A 590 -21.75 -12.29 -34.32
CA GLU A 590 -21.52 -13.73 -34.10
C GLU A 590 -21.76 -14.25 -32.66
N LYS A 591 -21.77 -13.41 -31.61
CA LYS A 591 -21.98 -13.89 -30.24
C LYS A 591 -23.44 -14.24 -29.94
N GLU A 592 -24.41 -13.63 -30.61
CA GLU A 592 -25.81 -14.10 -30.52
C GLU A 592 -25.99 -15.46 -31.23
N TRP A 593 -25.07 -15.77 -32.15
CA TRP A 593 -25.07 -16.95 -33.00
C TRP A 593 -24.38 -18.12 -32.33
N ALA A 594 -23.27 -17.84 -31.64
CA ALA A 594 -22.63 -18.80 -30.75
C ALA A 594 -23.52 -19.14 -29.54
N LYS A 595 -24.38 -18.24 -29.07
CA LYS A 595 -25.30 -18.48 -27.93
C LYS A 595 -26.40 -19.48 -28.26
N THR A 596 -26.84 -19.55 -29.52
CA THR A 596 -27.77 -20.59 -30.02
C THR A 596 -27.05 -21.91 -30.31
N LEU A 597 -25.74 -21.87 -30.58
CA LEU A 597 -24.87 -23.05 -30.76
C LEU A 597 -24.32 -23.64 -29.45
N ALA A 598 -24.21 -22.83 -28.38
CA ALA A 598 -23.73 -23.27 -27.06
C ALA A 598 -24.79 -24.03 -26.24
N GLY A 599 -26.07 -23.93 -26.61
CA GLY A 599 -27.19 -24.57 -25.90
C GLY A 599 -27.25 -26.10 -26.02
N ARG A 600 -26.20 -26.79 -26.50
CA ARG A 600 -26.21 -28.26 -26.61
C ARG A 600 -24.93 -29.01 -26.25
N TYR A 601 -23.90 -28.34 -25.71
CA TYR A 601 -22.74 -29.03 -25.14
C TYR A 601 -22.15 -28.22 -23.97
N GLU A 602 -22.91 -28.11 -22.88
CA GLU A 602 -22.37 -27.78 -21.57
C GLU A 602 -22.11 -29.09 -20.81
N THR A 603 -20.89 -29.62 -20.92
CA THR A 603 -20.33 -30.50 -19.89
C THR A 603 -18.82 -30.36 -19.93
N ASP A 604 -18.30 -29.35 -19.25
CA ASP A 604 -17.26 -29.50 -18.23
C ASP A 604 -16.77 -28.11 -17.80
N LEU A 605 -17.05 -27.81 -16.54
CA LEU A 605 -16.56 -26.65 -15.83
C LEU A 605 -15.07 -26.89 -15.50
N SER A 606 -14.19 -26.08 -16.09
CA SER A 606 -12.83 -25.91 -15.58
C SER A 606 -12.50 -24.42 -15.46
N GLU A 607 -12.01 -24.07 -14.29
CA GLU A 607 -11.87 -22.74 -13.71
C GLU A 607 -10.93 -21.78 -14.48
N PRO A 608 -11.01 -20.44 -14.28
CA PRO A 608 -10.25 -19.48 -15.07
C PRO A 608 -8.74 -19.40 -14.74
N ASN A 609 -7.91 -19.67 -15.76
CA ASN A 609 -6.43 -19.72 -15.78
C ASN A 609 -5.69 -18.37 -15.73
N TRP A 610 -6.01 -17.47 -14.80
CA TRP A 610 -5.26 -16.19 -14.73
C TRP A 610 -4.02 -16.23 -13.81
N TYR A 611 -3.64 -17.39 -13.27
CA TYR A 611 -2.37 -17.58 -12.58
C TYR A 611 -1.87 -19.04 -12.65
N VAL A 612 -0.68 -19.27 -13.22
CA VAL A 612 0.04 -20.55 -13.20
C VAL A 612 1.53 -20.28 -13.00
N GLY A 613 2.09 -20.73 -11.88
CA GLY A 613 3.53 -20.76 -11.59
C GLY A 613 3.88 -22.13 -11.00
N GLN A 614 5.06 -22.66 -11.32
CA GLN A 614 5.43 -24.05 -10.99
C GLN A 614 5.55 -24.36 -9.48
N ASN A 615 5.52 -23.34 -8.61
CA ASN A 615 5.15 -23.43 -7.21
C ASN A 615 4.33 -22.17 -6.90
N GLY A 616 3.10 -22.31 -6.41
CA GLY A 616 2.09 -21.25 -6.33
C GLY A 616 2.54 -19.94 -5.66
N PHE A 617 1.78 -18.87 -5.89
CA PHE A 617 2.02 -17.55 -5.32
C PHE A 617 2.06 -17.64 -3.79
N ASN A 618 3.25 -17.52 -3.22
CA ASN A 618 3.45 -17.54 -1.78
C ASN A 618 3.46 -16.10 -1.25
N ALA A 619 2.30 -15.59 -0.87
CA ALA A 619 2.15 -14.29 -0.20
C ALA A 619 2.95 -14.22 1.12
N ALA A 620 3.22 -15.36 1.76
CA ALA A 620 4.07 -15.45 2.93
C ALA A 620 5.57 -15.35 2.58
N ALA A 621 6.02 -15.73 1.38
CA ALA A 621 7.40 -15.52 0.92
C ALA A 621 7.66 -14.05 0.52
N LEU A 622 6.64 -13.38 -0.05
CA LEU A 622 6.67 -11.92 -0.27
C LEU A 622 6.60 -11.17 1.06
N GLY A 623 5.84 -11.68 2.04
CA GLY A 623 5.79 -11.18 3.41
C GLY A 623 7.10 -11.41 4.18
N LEU A 624 7.76 -12.55 3.98
CA LEU A 624 9.05 -12.89 4.59
C LEU A 624 10.22 -12.11 3.95
N GLY A 625 10.12 -11.77 2.66
CA GLY A 625 11.07 -10.88 1.98
C GLY A 625 10.98 -9.42 2.45
N ILE A 626 9.87 -9.01 3.06
CA ILE A 626 9.69 -7.69 3.68
C ILE A 626 9.99 -7.74 5.19
N ALA A 627 9.79 -8.89 5.85
CA ALA A 627 10.15 -9.09 7.26
C ALA A 627 11.68 -9.24 7.48
N GLY A 628 12.41 -9.82 6.51
CA GLY A 628 13.86 -10.03 6.58
C GLY A 628 14.73 -8.78 6.39
N PHE A 629 14.12 -7.63 6.06
CA PHE A 629 14.84 -6.35 5.94
C PHE A 629 14.92 -5.59 7.28
N ASN A 630 14.28 -6.10 8.34
CA ASN A 630 14.12 -5.38 9.61
C ASN A 630 14.91 -5.96 10.80
N SER A 631 15.80 -6.93 10.56
CA SER A 631 16.62 -7.56 11.59
C SER A 631 18.11 -7.39 11.31
N ALA A 632 18.58 -6.14 11.24
CA ALA A 632 20.01 -5.82 11.22
C ALA A 632 20.31 -4.36 11.62
N VAL A 633 19.75 -3.85 12.73
CA VAL A 633 20.31 -2.68 13.44
C VAL A 633 19.97 -2.82 14.93
N SER A 634 20.91 -3.31 15.73
CA SER A 634 20.76 -3.35 17.20
C SER A 634 22.10 -3.11 17.89
N THR A 635 22.71 -1.95 17.64
CA THR A 635 23.79 -1.40 18.47
C THR A 635 23.85 0.12 18.28
N ALA A 636 22.94 0.81 18.96
CA ALA A 636 23.08 2.19 19.42
C ALA A 636 22.06 2.41 20.53
N SER A 637 22.52 2.49 21.78
CA SER A 637 21.72 2.76 22.96
C SER A 637 21.08 4.14 22.88
N SER A 638 19.85 4.20 22.37
CA SER A 638 19.00 5.39 22.39
C SER A 638 17.81 5.09 23.29
N TRP A 639 17.76 5.66 24.49
CA TRP A 639 16.53 5.66 25.28
C TRP A 639 15.49 6.53 24.54
N SER A 640 14.47 5.92 23.96
CA SER A 640 13.36 6.62 23.29
C SER A 640 12.21 6.81 24.26
N SER A 641 11.67 8.01 24.44
CA SER A 641 10.46 8.20 25.26
C SER A 641 9.27 7.46 24.61
N SER A 642 8.47 6.74 25.41
CA SER A 642 7.19 6.19 24.95
C SER A 642 6.25 7.37 24.69
N GLY A 643 5.71 7.46 23.47
CA GLY A 643 4.71 8.47 23.14
C GLY A 643 3.44 8.18 23.94
N GLY A 644 3.15 8.99 24.95
CA GLY A 644 2.03 8.78 25.87
C GLY A 644 0.70 8.45 25.19
N SER A 645 -0.16 7.70 25.89
CA SER A 645 -1.46 7.24 25.36
C SER A 645 -2.35 8.41 24.92
N SER A 646 -3.07 8.24 23.81
CA SER A 646 -4.13 9.16 23.38
C SER A 646 -5.45 8.95 24.13
N THR A 647 -5.56 7.86 24.92
CA THR A 647 -6.76 7.48 25.66
C THR A 647 -6.47 7.42 27.16
N GLY A 648 -7.41 7.92 27.96
CA GLY A 648 -7.35 7.90 29.42
C GLY A 648 -7.52 6.49 29.96
N GLY A 649 -6.79 6.19 31.03
CA GLY A 649 -6.72 4.87 31.65
C GLY A 649 -7.58 4.70 32.90
N SER A 650 -8.11 5.77 33.49
CA SER A 650 -8.75 5.73 34.81
C SER A 650 -10.02 4.85 34.88
N MET A 651 -10.75 4.69 33.77
CA MET A 651 -12.06 4.02 33.73
C MET A 651 -12.06 2.56 33.27
N GLY A 652 -10.95 2.00 32.79
CA GLY A 652 -11.09 0.72 32.09
C GLY A 652 -10.06 0.44 31.03
N GLY A 653 -9.92 1.39 30.10
CA GLY A 653 -9.32 1.18 28.79
C GLY A 653 -7.86 1.58 28.62
N GLY A 654 -7.12 1.76 29.73
CA GLY A 654 -5.69 2.06 29.69
C GLY A 654 -4.82 0.81 29.57
N PHE A 655 -3.51 1.03 29.58
CA PHE A 655 -2.47 0.02 29.50
C PHE A 655 -1.16 0.44 30.23
N SER A 656 -0.21 -0.48 30.40
CA SER A 656 1.12 -0.22 30.95
C SER A 656 2.04 0.48 29.94
N GLY A 657 2.76 1.53 30.35
CA GLY A 657 3.69 2.26 29.48
C GLY A 657 3.09 3.41 28.68
N GLY A 658 1.86 3.83 29.03
CA GLY A 658 1.14 4.91 28.35
C GLY A 658 1.11 6.24 29.11
N GLY A 659 1.73 6.30 30.30
CA GLY A 659 1.66 7.44 31.21
C GLY A 659 2.81 8.45 31.06
N ALA A 660 2.77 9.51 31.86
CA ALA A 660 3.89 10.42 32.08
C ALA A 660 4.95 9.75 32.96
N GLY A 661 6.21 10.17 32.83
CA GLY A 661 7.31 9.46 33.51
C GLY A 661 7.54 8.08 32.88
N GLY A 662 8.21 7.18 33.60
CA GLY A 662 8.61 5.88 33.08
C GLY A 662 9.61 5.98 31.93
N GLY A 663 10.84 5.50 32.14
CA GLY A 663 11.83 5.48 31.06
C GLY A 663 12.60 4.18 31.11
N GLY A 664 13.90 4.29 31.28
CA GLY A 664 14.78 3.14 31.40
C GLY A 664 15.64 3.18 32.63
N VAL A 665 16.10 1.99 33.02
CA VAL A 665 17.18 1.79 33.97
C VAL A 665 18.18 0.83 33.31
N GLY A 666 19.46 1.10 33.53
CA GLY A 666 20.56 0.24 33.09
C GLY A 666 21.76 0.36 34.01
N GLY A 667 22.82 -0.39 33.70
CA GLY A 667 24.06 -0.35 34.48
C GLY A 667 25.04 0.71 34.00
N ARG A 668 25.76 1.32 34.95
CA ARG A 668 26.94 2.15 34.69
C ARG A 668 28.22 1.33 34.78
#